data_AF-A0A7X9AQ62-F1
#
_entry.id   AF-A0A7X9AQ62-F1
#
_cell.length_a   1.000
_cell.length_b   1.000
_cell.length_c   1.000
_cell.angle_alpha   90.00
_cell.angle_beta   90.00
_cell.angle_gamma   90.00
#
_symmetry.space_group_name_H-M   'P 1'
#
loop_
_entity.id
_entity.type
_entity.pdbx_description
1 polymer ?
#
loop_
_entity_poly.entity_id
_entity_poly.type
_entity_poly.pdbx_seq_one_letter_code
_entity_poly.pdbx_strand_id
1 'polypeptide(L)'
;MMNVVRQLCCVCALSAPLAFAGNNLLQNPGFEFHSFINHREGKAVSHTGNTVAFWRHGDYGDVTVIRESHASTAKRPPYSVHNLVSIRPGKKIWQFIPLPSVGLAHGDAVELAVGGWQSAADALQVSVVLLKLDSEDGTWKPSDFGYADTREFPRHARGEFVAACRHDQTAAEVGAVELHLRDIVVEGRFHQDNVSRSEDMNTIALQVEIANVSADAEVLAWAPCLARAGQGPERITGVVPSLRPMNPVFRHLPRTIQKLWKGEAIHIVLMGSSIDRGSANPPMYLYDEDPQSPTFKQPLSERLFEADKVGRPDLAGYYGWWQHYFSYAGRLRLELMRRFNLPVEKICLNFMACDGSCIGEATSGLAEYCSLSIPPSPGENGYQQGGDWKTLHPELFSRPGGHGPDLVIYGSGANEKTDTPDEIAPLEASIRWIQRHYPQTEFLFCMFQNRGGYTPNPGDLQALALRYQIPFMDYGKLGDDVTRWCNRYSLVPSDGHPQAAAHDLWFHVLSQAFECWDPTPSGVVQLRLPERIHPNTIGWEGEIRTYHGDSPRLNGNMAVLEDTALNCWASCVGKTLKAFVNGETAVGSVRTGVSSRNIRNSTFRWGRGRLGDRQILELVGEEAKLTAIDLKVVNGRRFYPSSHPALEHAGLAKEEWSSAWGAPYGEDVLVVPVGQTVELTAAATDFSIAYVDHAEGGTLTVLVDGQEQLRIATNVPFADQAGNQHFMENRQGIRGLPFGLHTVRLAAEGNPVRLLGIYTYDTRANLQQERRVAGLAAAGETIVFEPPFRARPVILCSDGLQAPPANIRPESVTFAGQAGSFLAIGE
;
A
#
# COMPACT_ATOMS: atom_id res chain seq x y z
N MET A 1 72.22 -18.34 -36.76
CA MET A 1 71.30 -18.14 -35.63
C MET A 1 70.00 -18.87 -35.97
N MET A 2 69.91 -20.20 -35.94
CA MET A 2 70.16 -21.14 -34.83
C MET A 2 69.41 -20.78 -33.55
N ASN A 3 68.41 -21.61 -33.26
CA ASN A 3 67.96 -22.06 -31.94
C ASN A 3 67.54 -21.00 -30.93
N VAL A 4 66.24 -20.70 -30.81
CA VAL A 4 65.42 -20.80 -29.57
C VAL A 4 63.91 -20.67 -29.93
N VAL A 5 63.28 -21.65 -30.60
CA VAL A 5 61.79 -21.68 -30.77
C VAL A 5 61.20 -23.10 -30.60
N ARG A 6 61.96 -24.06 -30.06
CA ARG A 6 61.46 -25.43 -29.83
C ARG A 6 61.91 -25.95 -28.48
N GLN A 7 61.28 -25.49 -27.41
CA GLN A 7 61.19 -26.22 -26.13
C GLN A 7 60.25 -25.47 -25.19
N LEU A 8 58.94 -25.73 -25.32
CA LEU A 8 57.95 -25.74 -24.23
C LEU A 8 56.59 -26.17 -24.80
N CYS A 9 56.59 -27.30 -25.51
CA CYS A 9 55.42 -28.16 -25.61
C CYS A 9 55.55 -29.21 -24.49
N CYS A 10 55.06 -28.88 -23.30
CA CYS A 10 54.55 -29.81 -22.29
C CYS A 10 54.18 -29.02 -21.03
N VAL A 11 52.96 -29.27 -20.53
CA VAL A 11 52.38 -28.74 -19.28
C VAL A 11 51.76 -27.35 -19.38
N CYS A 12 50.61 -27.27 -20.06
CA CYS A 12 49.46 -26.45 -19.65
C CYS A 12 48.18 -27.09 -20.22
N ALA A 13 47.95 -28.36 -19.88
CA ALA A 13 46.59 -28.89 -19.78
C ALA A 13 46.04 -28.43 -18.41
N LEU A 14 45.91 -27.12 -18.23
CA LEU A 14 45.03 -26.59 -17.19
C LEU A 14 43.64 -26.66 -17.81
N SER A 15 42.92 -27.69 -17.39
CA SER A 15 41.47 -27.80 -17.41
C SER A 15 40.79 -26.43 -17.47
N ALA A 16 40.40 -26.02 -18.68
CA ALA A 16 39.31 -25.07 -18.80
C ALA A 16 38.10 -25.79 -18.19
N PRO A 17 37.47 -25.27 -17.11
CA PRO A 17 36.17 -25.77 -16.74
C PRO A 17 35.29 -25.60 -17.98
N LEU A 18 34.72 -26.70 -18.45
CA LEU A 18 33.67 -26.70 -19.46
C LEU A 18 32.66 -25.63 -19.04
N ALA A 19 32.61 -24.53 -19.79
CA ALA A 19 31.62 -23.50 -19.57
C ALA A 19 30.25 -24.16 -19.74
N PHE A 20 29.52 -24.21 -18.63
CA PHE A 20 28.18 -24.79 -18.56
C PHE A 20 27.24 -24.00 -19.49
N ALA A 21 26.45 -24.72 -20.31
CA ALA A 21 25.47 -24.13 -21.21
C ALA A 21 24.03 -24.10 -20.61
N GLY A 22 23.82 -24.72 -19.46
CA GLY A 22 22.51 -24.77 -18.80
C GLY A 22 22.26 -23.56 -17.89
N ASN A 23 20.99 -23.26 -17.64
CA ASN A 23 20.58 -22.21 -16.69
C ASN A 23 19.90 -22.86 -15.47
N ASN A 24 20.10 -22.30 -14.28
CA ASN A 24 19.47 -22.80 -13.06
C ASN A 24 18.11 -22.14 -12.80
N LEU A 25 17.05 -22.93 -12.65
CA LEU A 25 15.69 -22.46 -12.39
C LEU A 25 15.50 -21.99 -10.94
N LEU A 26 16.45 -22.27 -10.04
CA LEU A 26 16.45 -21.76 -8.66
C LEU A 26 16.92 -20.31 -8.60
N GLN A 27 16.28 -19.47 -7.78
CA GLN A 27 16.87 -18.21 -7.33
C GLN A 27 17.95 -18.46 -6.27
N ASN A 28 18.98 -17.62 -6.29
CA ASN A 28 20.07 -17.65 -5.32
C ASN A 28 20.70 -19.04 -5.05
N PRO A 29 21.17 -19.76 -6.09
CA PRO A 29 21.85 -21.05 -5.90
C PRO A 29 23.25 -20.91 -5.27
N GLY A 30 23.80 -19.68 -5.21
CA GLY A 30 25.03 -19.37 -4.48
C GLY A 30 24.81 -19.15 -2.98
N PHE A 31 23.58 -19.26 -2.50
CA PHE A 31 23.19 -19.00 -1.11
C PHE A 31 23.69 -17.63 -0.58
N GLU A 32 23.61 -16.59 -1.40
CA GLU A 32 23.92 -15.23 -1.00
C GLU A 32 23.05 -14.79 0.18
N PHE A 33 23.67 -14.04 1.09
CA PHE A 33 23.05 -13.65 2.35
C PHE A 33 23.62 -12.35 2.89
N HIS A 34 22.83 -11.69 3.73
CA HIS A 34 23.30 -10.58 4.55
C HIS A 34 23.30 -10.96 6.04
N SER A 35 24.42 -10.73 6.72
CA SER A 35 24.49 -10.79 8.19
C SER A 35 24.10 -9.45 8.79
N PHE A 36 23.05 -9.44 9.60
CA PHE A 36 22.63 -8.27 10.37
C PHE A 36 23.12 -8.29 11.84
N ILE A 37 23.82 -9.35 12.25
CA ILE A 37 24.40 -9.49 13.60
C ILE A 37 25.44 -8.40 13.90
N ASN A 38 26.12 -7.93 12.86
CA ASN A 38 27.09 -6.85 12.99
C ASN A 38 26.50 -5.56 13.55
N HIS A 39 25.37 -5.14 13.01
CA HIS A 39 24.69 -3.94 13.49
C HIS A 39 23.91 -4.23 14.79
N ARG A 40 23.32 -5.42 14.92
CA ARG A 40 22.46 -5.75 16.07
C ARG A 40 23.25 -5.99 17.36
N GLU A 41 24.40 -6.67 17.27
CA GLU A 41 25.20 -7.07 18.43
C GLU A 41 26.54 -6.35 18.53
N GLY A 42 26.89 -5.50 17.54
CA GLY A 42 28.19 -4.82 17.51
C GLY A 42 29.38 -5.76 17.24
N LYS A 43 29.14 -6.97 16.71
CA LYS A 43 30.19 -7.97 16.42
C LYS A 43 30.60 -7.91 14.95
N ALA A 44 31.90 -7.93 14.64
CA ALA A 44 32.37 -7.89 13.25
C ALA A 44 32.19 -9.23 12.46
N VAL A 45 31.01 -9.84 12.55
CA VAL A 45 30.66 -11.11 11.89
C VAL A 45 29.83 -10.84 10.65
N SER A 46 30.45 -11.01 9.49
CA SER A 46 29.81 -10.86 8.16
C SER A 46 29.94 -12.11 7.28
N HIS A 47 30.63 -13.15 7.76
CA HIS A 47 30.91 -14.38 7.02
C HIS A 47 29.93 -15.52 7.33
N THR A 48 28.98 -15.30 8.22
CA THR A 48 27.87 -16.23 8.50
C THR A 48 26.56 -15.49 8.68
N GLY A 49 25.45 -16.19 8.41
CA GLY A 49 24.10 -15.72 8.66
C GLY A 49 23.17 -16.90 8.95
N ASN A 50 22.02 -16.63 9.55
CA ASN A 50 21.04 -17.68 9.92
C ASN A 50 19.81 -17.66 9.01
N THR A 51 19.94 -17.03 7.85
CA THR A 51 18.91 -16.91 6.82
C THR A 51 19.60 -16.78 5.47
N VAL A 52 18.93 -17.24 4.41
CA VAL A 52 19.44 -17.18 3.03
C VAL A 52 18.38 -16.50 2.18
N ALA A 53 18.76 -15.52 1.36
CA ALA A 53 17.79 -14.84 0.52
C ALA A 53 17.15 -15.82 -0.50
N PHE A 54 15.86 -15.69 -0.75
CA PHE A 54 15.00 -16.47 -1.65
C PHE A 54 14.78 -17.93 -1.23
N TRP A 55 15.25 -18.31 -0.05
CA TRP A 55 15.09 -19.63 0.52
C TRP A 55 14.38 -19.54 1.88
N ARG A 56 13.25 -20.26 2.00
CA ARG A 56 12.43 -20.32 3.21
C ARG A 56 12.99 -21.37 4.17
N HIS A 57 12.79 -21.14 5.47
CA HIS A 57 13.16 -22.07 6.56
C HIS A 57 12.13 -21.96 7.71
N GLY A 58 12.18 -22.92 8.64
CA GLY A 58 11.20 -23.08 9.72
C GLY A 58 11.28 -22.00 10.79
N ASP A 59 12.47 -21.76 11.33
CA ASP A 59 12.77 -20.76 12.36
C ASP A 59 14.17 -20.15 12.18
N TYR A 60 14.38 -18.96 12.73
CA TYR A 60 15.70 -18.33 12.70
C TYR A 60 16.77 -19.22 13.32
N GLY A 61 17.80 -19.54 12.54
CA GLY A 61 18.89 -20.41 12.97
C GLY A 61 18.67 -21.90 12.71
N ASP A 62 17.54 -22.32 12.15
CA ASP A 62 17.38 -23.68 11.61
C ASP A 62 18.42 -23.99 10.52
N VAL A 63 18.88 -22.95 9.85
CA VAL A 63 20.01 -22.98 8.94
C VAL A 63 21.08 -21.98 9.34
N THR A 64 22.32 -22.26 8.96
CA THR A 64 23.44 -21.32 9.04
C THR A 64 24.17 -21.31 7.71
N VAL A 65 24.13 -20.19 7.00
CA VAL A 65 24.94 -19.98 5.80
C VAL A 65 26.32 -19.47 6.18
N ILE A 66 27.34 -19.98 5.52
CA ILE A 66 28.75 -19.78 5.85
C ILE A 66 29.49 -19.49 4.54
N ARG A 67 30.26 -18.41 4.50
CA ARG A 67 31.21 -18.18 3.40
C ARG A 67 32.19 -19.33 3.33
N GLU A 68 32.38 -19.89 2.15
CA GLU A 68 33.22 -21.07 1.91
C GLU A 68 34.59 -20.95 2.56
N SER A 69 35.23 -19.78 2.46
CA SER A 69 36.54 -19.50 3.04
C SER A 69 36.64 -19.70 4.56
N HIS A 70 35.52 -19.76 5.27
CA HIS A 70 35.42 -19.96 6.72
C HIS A 70 34.94 -21.36 7.15
N ALA A 71 34.55 -22.24 6.23
CA ALA A 71 34.16 -23.62 6.56
C ALA A 71 35.39 -24.52 6.83
N SER A 72 35.26 -25.70 7.45
CA SER A 72 36.41 -26.62 7.56
C SER A 72 36.83 -27.15 6.19
N THR A 73 38.14 -27.21 5.87
CA THR A 73 38.63 -27.72 4.57
C THR A 73 38.18 -29.16 4.29
N ALA A 74 38.02 -29.99 5.34
CA ALA A 74 37.52 -31.37 5.22
C ALA A 74 36.03 -31.48 4.82
N LYS A 75 35.29 -30.36 4.90
CA LYS A 75 33.84 -30.28 4.65
C LYS A 75 33.48 -29.46 3.40
N ARG A 76 34.48 -28.90 2.72
CA ARG A 76 34.30 -28.10 1.51
C ARG A 76 34.36 -29.00 0.26
N PRO A 77 33.68 -28.64 -0.84
CA PRO A 77 33.93 -29.26 -2.13
C PRO A 77 35.36 -28.98 -2.63
N PRO A 78 35.88 -29.77 -3.59
CA PRO A 78 37.19 -29.55 -4.21
C PRO A 78 37.22 -28.38 -5.21
N TYR A 79 36.12 -27.63 -5.34
CA TYR A 79 35.92 -26.49 -6.24
C TYR A 79 35.20 -25.37 -5.47
N SER A 80 35.31 -24.12 -5.91
CA SER A 80 34.70 -23.01 -5.19
C SER A 80 33.19 -22.94 -5.39
N VAL A 81 32.47 -22.70 -4.30
CA VAL A 81 31.01 -22.59 -4.26
C VAL A 81 30.50 -21.31 -3.60
N HIS A 82 31.40 -20.38 -3.25
CA HIS A 82 31.13 -19.11 -2.57
C HIS A 82 30.58 -19.26 -1.14
N ASN A 83 29.42 -19.89 -0.95
CA ASN A 83 28.78 -20.12 0.34
C ASN A 83 28.28 -21.57 0.48
N LEU A 84 28.21 -22.06 1.71
CA LEU A 84 27.62 -23.35 2.07
C LEU A 84 26.51 -23.11 3.09
N VAL A 85 25.48 -23.95 3.10
CA VAL A 85 24.40 -23.89 4.09
C VAL A 85 24.46 -25.11 4.98
N SER A 86 24.67 -24.89 6.27
CA SER A 86 24.47 -25.89 7.31
C SER A 86 23.00 -25.97 7.69
N ILE A 87 22.48 -27.18 7.79
CA ILE A 87 21.08 -27.45 8.12
C ILE A 87 21.04 -28.25 9.41
N ARG A 88 20.34 -27.73 10.43
CA ARG A 88 20.22 -28.40 11.73
C ARG A 88 19.47 -29.74 11.61
N PRO A 89 19.76 -30.72 12.49
CA PRO A 89 19.02 -31.98 12.53
C PRO A 89 17.50 -31.78 12.58
N GLY A 90 16.77 -32.54 11.76
CA GLY A 90 15.32 -32.45 11.61
C GLY A 90 14.81 -31.18 10.92
N LYS A 91 15.69 -30.32 10.39
CA LYS A 91 15.34 -29.06 9.73
C LYS A 91 15.54 -29.12 8.23
N LYS A 92 14.96 -28.15 7.53
CA LYS A 92 15.04 -28.02 6.08
C LYS A 92 15.06 -26.56 5.64
N ILE A 93 15.55 -26.37 4.42
CA ILE A 93 15.45 -25.13 3.66
C ILE A 93 14.77 -25.43 2.33
N TRP A 94 13.95 -24.53 1.81
CA TRP A 94 13.22 -24.78 0.57
C TRP A 94 12.97 -23.51 -0.26
N GLN A 95 12.73 -23.72 -1.55
CA GLN A 95 12.28 -22.67 -2.45
C GLN A 95 10.96 -23.07 -3.11
N PHE A 96 9.95 -22.21 -2.98
CA PHE A 96 8.68 -22.31 -3.69
C PHE A 96 8.79 -21.66 -5.07
N ILE A 97 8.37 -22.37 -6.12
CA ILE A 97 8.58 -22.00 -7.52
C ILE A 97 7.27 -22.19 -8.29
N PRO A 98 6.48 -21.13 -8.50
CA PRO A 98 5.35 -21.20 -9.42
C PRO A 98 5.81 -21.62 -10.81
N LEU A 99 5.12 -22.57 -11.45
CA LEU A 99 5.55 -23.11 -12.76
C LEU A 99 5.78 -22.00 -13.81
N PRO A 100 4.88 -20.99 -13.95
CA PRO A 100 5.08 -19.96 -14.97
C PRO A 100 6.28 -19.05 -14.72
N SER A 101 6.73 -18.89 -13.47
CA SER A 101 7.89 -18.05 -13.12
C SER A 101 9.21 -18.56 -13.72
N VAL A 102 9.23 -19.83 -14.14
CA VAL A 102 10.37 -20.52 -14.77
C VAL A 102 10.00 -21.09 -16.15
N GLY A 103 8.84 -20.69 -16.69
CA GLY A 103 8.34 -21.13 -17.98
C GLY A 103 8.03 -22.63 -18.06
N LEU A 104 7.76 -23.29 -16.92
CA LEU A 104 7.38 -24.70 -16.90
C LEU A 104 5.88 -24.87 -17.15
N ALA A 105 5.52 -25.99 -17.75
CA ALA A 105 4.16 -26.42 -18.06
C ALA A 105 3.91 -27.87 -17.62
N HIS A 106 2.65 -28.30 -17.60
CA HIS A 106 2.33 -29.72 -17.44
C HIS A 106 2.96 -30.53 -18.58
N GLY A 107 3.60 -31.65 -18.24
CA GLY A 107 4.33 -32.51 -19.17
C GLY A 107 5.81 -32.16 -19.36
N ASP A 108 6.26 -30.98 -18.91
CA ASP A 108 7.70 -30.69 -18.83
C ASP A 108 8.37 -31.60 -17.79
N ALA A 109 9.65 -31.91 -17.98
CA ALA A 109 10.45 -32.66 -17.02
C ALA A 109 11.59 -31.82 -16.46
N VAL A 110 11.89 -31.99 -15.18
CA VAL A 110 12.98 -31.32 -14.46
C VAL A 110 13.92 -32.32 -13.81
N GLU A 111 15.13 -31.86 -13.53
CA GLU A 111 16.13 -32.57 -12.75
C GLU A 111 16.75 -31.64 -11.72
N LEU A 112 17.09 -32.19 -10.55
CA LEU A 112 17.72 -31.48 -9.44
C LEU A 112 19.05 -32.13 -9.13
N ALA A 113 20.11 -31.32 -9.09
CA ALA A 113 21.42 -31.70 -8.59
C ALA A 113 21.79 -30.86 -7.36
N VAL A 114 22.30 -31.46 -6.30
CA VAL A 114 22.77 -30.74 -5.10
C VAL A 114 24.04 -31.38 -4.57
N GLY A 115 25.03 -30.54 -4.27
CA GLY A 115 26.26 -30.98 -3.63
C GLY A 115 26.13 -30.83 -2.12
N GLY A 116 26.75 -31.71 -1.36
CA GLY A 116 26.69 -31.62 0.08
C GLY A 116 27.76 -32.41 0.81
N TRP A 117 27.79 -32.21 2.12
CA TRP A 117 28.60 -32.99 3.05
C TRP A 117 27.72 -33.47 4.18
N GLN A 118 27.90 -34.72 4.60
CA GLN A 118 27.17 -35.29 5.72
C GLN A 118 28.08 -36.10 6.64
N SER A 119 27.87 -35.98 7.95
CA SER A 119 28.65 -36.72 8.96
C SER A 119 28.17 -38.15 9.17
N ALA A 120 26.99 -38.50 8.67
CA ALA A 120 26.40 -39.84 8.72
C ALA A 120 25.72 -40.15 7.39
N ALA A 121 25.63 -41.44 7.06
CA ALA A 121 24.89 -41.93 5.90
C ALA A 121 23.43 -41.47 5.97
N ASP A 122 22.85 -41.15 4.81
CA ASP A 122 21.44 -40.78 4.60
C ASP A 122 20.95 -39.55 5.38
N ALA A 123 21.85 -38.71 5.90
CA ALA A 123 21.48 -37.52 6.67
C ALA A 123 20.99 -36.37 5.78
N LEU A 124 21.65 -36.13 4.64
CA LEU A 124 21.23 -35.14 3.65
C LEU A 124 20.19 -35.74 2.71
N GLN A 125 19.00 -35.14 2.68
CA GLN A 125 17.94 -35.45 1.73
C GLN A 125 17.67 -34.25 0.82
N VAL A 126 17.50 -34.50 -0.46
CA VAL A 126 17.00 -33.51 -1.42
C VAL A 126 15.69 -33.96 -2.02
N SER A 127 14.82 -33.00 -2.29
CA SER A 127 13.46 -33.28 -2.74
C SER A 127 12.99 -32.32 -3.81
N VAL A 128 12.24 -32.85 -4.77
CA VAL A 128 11.35 -32.08 -5.64
C VAL A 128 9.92 -32.49 -5.33
N VAL A 129 9.13 -31.53 -4.85
CA VAL A 129 7.72 -31.71 -4.51
C VAL A 129 6.88 -30.97 -5.55
N LEU A 130 5.97 -31.67 -6.22
CA LEU A 130 4.95 -31.04 -7.04
C LEU A 130 3.82 -30.56 -6.13
N LEU A 131 3.49 -29.27 -6.17
CA LEU A 131 2.45 -28.67 -5.35
C LEU A 131 1.20 -28.40 -6.20
N LYS A 132 0.07 -28.93 -5.74
CA LYS A 132 -1.25 -28.75 -6.35
C LYS A 132 -2.23 -28.07 -5.41
N LEU A 133 -3.29 -27.54 -6.00
CA LEU A 133 -4.48 -27.06 -5.29
C LEU A 133 -5.37 -28.25 -4.92
N ASP A 134 -6.04 -28.16 -3.77
CA ASP A 134 -6.99 -29.17 -3.32
C ASP A 134 -8.19 -29.28 -4.27
N SER A 135 -8.61 -30.50 -4.56
CA SER A 135 -9.79 -30.82 -5.37
C SER A 135 -10.22 -32.26 -5.10
N GLU A 136 -11.46 -32.44 -4.66
CA GLU A 136 -12.12 -33.70 -4.34
C GLU A 136 -13.57 -33.66 -4.86
N ASP A 137 -14.14 -34.82 -5.16
CA ASP A 137 -15.53 -34.92 -5.61
C ASP A 137 -16.52 -34.46 -4.53
N GLY A 138 -17.55 -33.73 -4.96
CA GLY A 138 -18.70 -33.38 -4.11
C GLY A 138 -18.56 -32.07 -3.33
N THR A 139 -19.39 -31.94 -2.30
CA THR A 139 -19.55 -30.73 -1.50
C THR A 139 -19.37 -31.00 0.00
N TRP A 140 -19.31 -29.95 0.80
CA TRP A 140 -19.25 -30.03 2.26
C TRP A 140 -19.91 -28.81 2.92
N LYS A 141 -20.29 -28.93 4.18
CA LYS A 141 -20.81 -27.84 5.01
C LYS A 141 -19.99 -27.75 6.31
N PRO A 142 -19.66 -26.55 6.80
CA PRO A 142 -19.07 -26.41 8.13
C PRO A 142 -19.94 -27.02 9.24
N SER A 143 -21.27 -26.99 9.08
CA SER A 143 -22.23 -27.65 9.99
C SER A 143 -22.06 -29.17 10.10
N ASP A 144 -21.48 -29.84 9.10
CA ASP A 144 -21.18 -31.27 9.16
C ASP A 144 -20.14 -31.58 10.26
N PHE A 145 -19.39 -30.57 10.69
CA PHE A 145 -18.37 -30.62 11.75
C PHE A 145 -18.80 -29.88 13.03
N GLY A 146 -20.08 -29.50 13.14
CA GLY A 146 -20.64 -28.83 14.33
C GLY A 146 -20.42 -27.32 14.38
N TYR A 147 -20.03 -26.67 13.29
CA TYR A 147 -19.87 -25.21 13.22
C TYR A 147 -21.15 -24.49 12.83
N ALA A 148 -21.21 -23.18 13.09
CA ALA A 148 -22.43 -22.39 12.88
C ALA A 148 -22.81 -22.16 11.40
N ASP A 149 -21.86 -22.22 10.47
CA ASP A 149 -22.11 -21.96 9.05
C ASP A 149 -22.75 -23.19 8.36
N THR A 150 -23.93 -22.98 7.77
CA THR A 150 -24.76 -24.03 7.14
C THR A 150 -24.70 -24.01 5.62
N ARG A 151 -23.93 -23.07 5.04
CA ARG A 151 -23.76 -22.97 3.58
C ARG A 151 -22.98 -24.16 3.05
N GLU A 152 -23.26 -24.49 1.79
CA GLU A 152 -22.65 -25.61 1.08
C GLU A 152 -21.58 -25.13 0.12
N PHE A 153 -20.42 -25.80 0.13
CA PHE A 153 -19.26 -25.42 -0.64
C PHE A 153 -18.69 -26.62 -1.42
N PRO A 154 -18.11 -26.38 -2.61
CA PRO A 154 -17.36 -27.41 -3.33
C PRO A 154 -16.13 -27.86 -2.52
N ARG A 155 -15.71 -29.12 -2.68
CA ARG A 155 -14.47 -29.63 -2.09
C ARG A 155 -13.25 -29.34 -2.97
N HIS A 156 -13.09 -28.10 -3.41
CA HIS A 156 -11.83 -27.60 -3.95
C HIS A 156 -11.32 -26.43 -3.12
N ALA A 157 -10.05 -26.06 -3.30
CA ALA A 157 -9.45 -24.89 -2.68
C ALA A 157 -9.43 -24.88 -1.13
N ARG A 158 -9.60 -26.03 -0.46
CA ARG A 158 -9.54 -26.10 1.01
C ARG A 158 -8.08 -26.04 1.48
N GLY A 159 -7.77 -25.07 2.34
CA GLY A 159 -6.50 -25.01 3.07
C GLY A 159 -5.27 -24.72 2.20
N GLU A 160 -4.12 -25.26 2.62
CA GLU A 160 -2.81 -25.05 1.99
C GLU A 160 -2.64 -25.90 0.71
N PHE A 161 -1.50 -25.69 0.04
CA PHE A 161 -1.04 -26.56 -1.06
C PHE A 161 -0.93 -28.02 -0.63
N VAL A 162 -1.34 -28.92 -1.53
CA VAL A 162 -1.21 -30.36 -1.35
C VAL A 162 -0.04 -30.86 -2.19
N ALA A 163 0.79 -31.75 -1.64
CA ALA A 163 1.81 -32.44 -2.42
C ALA A 163 1.12 -33.41 -3.40
N ALA A 164 1.24 -33.17 -4.70
CA ALA A 164 0.76 -34.09 -5.74
C ALA A 164 1.67 -35.32 -5.82
N CYS A 165 2.98 -35.10 -5.82
CA CYS A 165 3.98 -36.14 -5.66
C CYS A 165 5.26 -35.55 -5.03
N ARG A 166 6.09 -36.44 -4.52
CA ARG A 166 7.38 -36.13 -3.90
C ARG A 166 8.43 -37.10 -4.44
N HIS A 167 9.54 -36.55 -4.91
CA HIS A 167 10.71 -37.30 -5.33
C HIS A 167 11.86 -36.95 -4.39
N ASP A 168 12.38 -37.95 -3.70
CA ASP A 168 13.43 -37.79 -2.69
C ASP A 168 14.67 -38.59 -3.06
N GLN A 169 15.84 -38.10 -2.64
CA GLN A 169 17.08 -38.86 -2.69
C GLN A 169 17.96 -38.56 -1.48
N THR A 170 18.63 -39.60 -1.00
CA THR A 170 19.70 -39.56 -0.01
C THR A 170 20.97 -40.22 -0.57
N ALA A 171 22.08 -40.11 0.15
CA ALA A 171 23.33 -40.79 -0.16
C ALA A 171 23.77 -41.64 1.04
N ALA A 172 24.25 -42.86 0.78
CA ALA A 172 24.73 -43.76 1.83
C ALA A 172 26.18 -43.42 2.26
N GLU A 173 26.89 -42.63 1.47
CA GLU A 173 28.28 -42.27 1.71
C GLU A 173 28.43 -41.18 2.78
N VAL A 174 29.38 -41.35 3.70
CA VAL A 174 29.77 -40.30 4.65
C VAL A 174 30.81 -39.39 4.01
N GLY A 175 30.72 -38.09 4.26
CA GLY A 175 31.60 -37.08 3.67
C GLY A 175 30.91 -36.31 2.55
N ALA A 176 31.67 -35.95 1.51
CA ALA A 176 31.15 -35.20 0.37
C ALA A 176 30.31 -36.11 -0.54
N VAL A 177 29.13 -35.63 -0.93
CA VAL A 177 28.14 -36.35 -1.73
C VAL A 177 27.54 -35.44 -2.82
N GLU A 178 27.06 -36.04 -3.90
CA GLU A 178 26.28 -35.38 -4.95
C GLU A 178 24.96 -36.15 -5.12
N LEU A 179 23.83 -35.45 -4.99
CA LEU A 179 22.49 -36.01 -5.12
C LEU A 179 21.88 -35.53 -6.44
N HIS A 180 21.26 -36.45 -7.19
CA HIS A 180 20.67 -36.23 -8.51
C HIS A 180 19.29 -36.87 -8.67
N LEU A 181 18.24 -36.05 -8.65
CA LEU A 181 16.91 -36.45 -9.09
C LEU A 181 16.76 -36.14 -10.58
N ARG A 182 16.36 -37.12 -11.39
CA ARG A 182 16.23 -36.99 -12.85
C ARG A 182 14.81 -37.31 -13.31
N ASP A 183 14.47 -36.78 -14.48
CA ASP A 183 13.24 -37.10 -15.23
C ASP A 183 11.95 -36.92 -14.41
N ILE A 184 11.91 -35.90 -13.55
CA ILE A 184 10.72 -35.59 -12.75
C ILE A 184 9.72 -34.83 -13.63
N VAL A 185 8.66 -35.51 -14.06
CA VAL A 185 7.62 -34.93 -14.91
C VAL A 185 6.67 -34.07 -14.07
N VAL A 186 6.42 -32.84 -14.51
CA VAL A 186 5.42 -31.95 -13.94
C VAL A 186 4.03 -32.43 -14.36
N GLU A 187 3.42 -33.27 -13.54
CA GLU A 187 2.10 -33.81 -13.84
C GLU A 187 0.99 -32.77 -13.65
N GLY A 188 -0.02 -32.79 -14.53
CA GLY A 188 -1.23 -31.99 -14.35
C GLY A 188 -2.34 -32.37 -15.31
N ARG A 189 -3.57 -32.26 -14.82
CA ARG A 189 -4.83 -32.53 -15.56
C ARG A 189 -5.95 -31.82 -14.81
N PHE A 190 -6.80 -31.07 -15.49
CA PHE A 190 -7.88 -30.34 -14.82
C PHE A 190 -9.00 -29.97 -15.77
N HIS A 191 -10.18 -29.73 -15.19
CA HIS A 191 -11.33 -29.18 -15.89
C HIS A 191 -11.48 -27.68 -15.61
N GLN A 192 -12.12 -26.93 -16.50
CA GLN A 192 -12.24 -25.47 -16.39
C GLN A 192 -13.60 -24.98 -15.85
N ASP A 193 -14.49 -25.89 -15.49
CA ASP A 193 -15.80 -25.57 -14.92
C ASP A 193 -15.75 -25.46 -13.38
N ASN A 194 -16.84 -24.98 -12.78
CA ASN A 194 -16.94 -24.81 -11.33
C ASN A 194 -17.40 -26.11 -10.63
N VAL A 195 -16.78 -27.23 -10.97
CA VAL A 195 -17.07 -28.55 -10.38
C VAL A 195 -15.77 -29.11 -9.84
N SER A 196 -15.74 -29.45 -8.54
CA SER A 196 -14.58 -30.09 -7.93
C SER A 196 -14.55 -31.58 -8.28
N ARG A 197 -13.35 -32.08 -8.57
CA ARG A 197 -13.13 -33.48 -8.97
C ARG A 197 -11.89 -34.06 -8.32
N SER A 198 -11.97 -35.30 -7.83
CA SER A 198 -10.80 -35.99 -7.25
C SER A 198 -9.74 -36.32 -8.30
N GLU A 199 -10.14 -36.46 -9.57
CA GLU A 199 -9.20 -36.72 -10.65
C GLU A 199 -8.38 -35.47 -11.03
N ASP A 200 -8.84 -34.26 -10.71
CA ASP A 200 -8.13 -33.03 -11.05
C ASP A 200 -6.82 -32.93 -10.27
N MET A 201 -5.74 -32.71 -11.01
CA MET A 201 -4.39 -32.47 -10.53
C MET A 201 -3.96 -31.07 -10.95
N ASN A 202 -4.43 -30.10 -10.17
CA ASN A 202 -4.18 -28.67 -10.33
C ASN A 202 -2.76 -28.27 -9.88
N THR A 203 -1.73 -28.91 -10.45
CA THR A 203 -0.32 -28.63 -10.12
C THR A 203 0.07 -27.25 -10.65
N ILE A 204 0.48 -26.34 -9.77
CA ILE A 204 0.82 -24.96 -10.14
C ILE A 204 2.19 -24.51 -9.68
N ALA A 205 2.87 -25.30 -8.86
CA ALA A 205 4.19 -24.96 -8.35
C ALA A 205 5.05 -26.22 -8.10
N LEU A 206 6.35 -25.97 -8.02
CA LEU A 206 7.37 -26.88 -7.53
C LEU A 206 7.87 -26.35 -6.20
N GLN A 207 8.26 -27.25 -5.32
CA GLN A 207 9.05 -26.93 -4.14
C GLN A 207 10.32 -27.78 -4.13
N VAL A 208 11.47 -27.11 -4.14
CA VAL A 208 12.77 -27.76 -3.98
C VAL A 208 13.14 -27.69 -2.51
N GLU A 209 13.36 -28.83 -1.87
CA GLU A 209 13.77 -28.93 -0.47
C GLU A 209 15.17 -29.52 -0.35
N ILE A 210 15.91 -29.02 0.62
CA ILE A 210 17.16 -29.59 1.09
C ILE A 210 17.01 -29.74 2.60
N ALA A 211 17.11 -30.97 3.10
CA ALA A 211 16.79 -31.32 4.47
C ALA A 211 17.90 -32.11 5.14
N ASN A 212 18.06 -31.89 6.45
CA ASN A 212 18.80 -32.80 7.31
C ASN A 212 17.78 -33.68 8.03
N VAL A 213 17.63 -34.91 7.56
CA VAL A 213 16.64 -35.87 8.09
C VAL A 213 17.20 -36.69 9.27
N SER A 214 18.46 -36.48 9.62
CA SER A 214 19.06 -37.08 10.81
C SER A 214 18.60 -36.39 12.10
N ALA A 215 18.68 -37.12 13.20
CA ALA A 215 18.42 -36.61 14.54
C ALA A 215 19.63 -35.86 15.16
N ASP A 216 20.86 -36.14 14.69
CA ASP A 216 22.08 -35.64 15.31
C ASP A 216 23.24 -35.36 14.34
N ALA A 217 23.15 -35.80 13.07
CA ALA A 217 24.22 -35.61 12.10
C ALA A 217 24.33 -34.15 11.63
N GLU A 218 25.55 -33.77 11.26
CA GLU A 218 25.83 -32.49 10.63
C GLU A 218 25.70 -32.62 9.11
N VAL A 219 24.99 -31.67 8.51
CA VAL A 219 24.76 -31.59 7.06
C VAL A 219 25.13 -30.19 6.56
N LEU A 220 25.83 -30.16 5.43
CA LEU A 220 26.11 -28.97 4.62
C LEU A 220 25.59 -29.22 3.20
N ALA A 221 25.04 -28.18 2.56
CA ALA A 221 24.64 -28.20 1.16
C ALA A 221 25.24 -27.01 0.40
N TRP A 222 25.47 -27.19 -0.89
CA TRP A 222 26.00 -26.16 -1.80
C TRP A 222 25.56 -26.39 -3.25
N ALA A 223 25.64 -25.31 -4.02
CA ALA A 223 25.42 -25.28 -5.47
C ALA A 223 24.20 -26.08 -5.97
N PRO A 224 23.00 -25.95 -5.35
CA PRO A 224 21.81 -26.61 -5.86
C PRO A 224 21.50 -26.11 -7.28
N CYS A 225 21.12 -27.02 -8.17
CA CYS A 225 20.77 -26.73 -9.55
C CYS A 225 19.49 -27.47 -9.93
N LEU A 226 18.39 -26.72 -10.09
CA LEU A 226 17.18 -27.22 -10.74
C LEU A 226 17.27 -26.84 -12.21
N ALA A 227 17.16 -27.80 -13.11
CA ALA A 227 17.18 -27.57 -14.55
C ALA A 227 16.05 -28.35 -15.23
N ARG A 228 15.78 -28.05 -16.51
CA ARG A 228 14.97 -28.96 -17.33
C ARG A 228 15.73 -30.27 -17.53
N ALA A 229 15.02 -31.37 -17.69
CA ALA A 229 15.63 -32.68 -17.91
C ALA A 229 16.64 -32.64 -19.06
N GLY A 230 17.84 -33.19 -18.84
CA GLY A 230 18.95 -33.16 -19.79
C GLY A 230 19.68 -31.83 -19.93
N GLN A 231 19.34 -30.80 -19.15
CA GLN A 231 20.03 -29.51 -19.12
C GLN A 231 20.80 -29.24 -17.82
N GLY A 232 20.66 -30.10 -16.81
CA GLY A 232 21.38 -29.99 -15.55
C GLY A 232 22.81 -30.56 -15.65
N PRO A 233 23.61 -30.34 -14.61
CA PRO A 233 24.98 -30.80 -14.59
C PRO A 233 25.07 -32.33 -14.40
N GLU A 234 25.94 -32.97 -15.18
CA GLU A 234 26.33 -34.37 -14.93
C GLU A 234 27.12 -34.52 -13.62
N ARG A 235 27.91 -33.50 -13.28
CA ARG A 235 28.65 -33.37 -12.02
C ARG A 235 28.62 -31.94 -11.54
N ILE A 236 28.61 -31.76 -10.23
CA ILE A 236 28.64 -30.43 -9.65
C ILE A 236 30.10 -29.97 -9.62
N THR A 237 30.40 -28.87 -10.29
CA THR A 237 31.77 -28.33 -10.39
C THR A 237 31.87 -26.86 -9.94
N GLY A 238 30.77 -26.30 -9.41
CA GLY A 238 30.64 -24.91 -8.98
C GLY A 238 29.18 -24.47 -8.94
N VAL A 239 28.94 -23.18 -8.65
CA VAL A 239 27.59 -22.59 -8.68
C VAL A 239 27.15 -22.32 -10.12
N VAL A 240 26.01 -22.88 -10.52
CA VAL A 240 25.36 -22.55 -11.80
C VAL A 240 24.56 -21.25 -11.63
N PRO A 241 24.79 -20.22 -12.47
CA PRO A 241 24.03 -18.98 -12.42
C PRO A 241 22.52 -19.19 -12.53
N SER A 242 21.76 -18.41 -11.77
CA SER A 242 20.31 -18.43 -11.84
C SER A 242 19.80 -17.84 -13.17
N LEU A 243 18.82 -18.49 -13.77
CA LEU A 243 17.97 -17.91 -14.82
C LEU A 243 17.11 -16.77 -14.27
N ARG A 244 16.69 -16.90 -13.00
CA ARG A 244 15.78 -15.98 -12.34
C ARG A 244 16.59 -14.84 -11.70
N PRO A 245 16.35 -13.58 -12.07
CA PRO A 245 17.07 -12.47 -11.48
C PRO A 245 16.73 -12.35 -9.98
N MET A 246 17.74 -12.00 -9.18
CA MET A 246 17.54 -11.52 -7.80
C MET A 246 17.32 -10.01 -7.88
N ASN A 247 16.06 -9.57 -7.83
CA ASN A 247 15.70 -8.15 -7.95
C ASN A 247 15.78 -7.48 -6.57
N PRO A 248 16.60 -6.43 -6.38
CA PRO A 248 16.88 -5.89 -5.05
C PRO A 248 15.79 -4.90 -4.60
N VAL A 249 14.53 -5.36 -4.57
CA VAL A 249 13.35 -4.54 -4.28
C VAL A 249 13.44 -3.89 -2.90
N PHE A 250 14.04 -4.57 -1.93
CA PHE A 250 14.28 -4.07 -0.57
C PHE A 250 14.97 -2.69 -0.54
N ARG A 251 15.74 -2.34 -1.59
CA ARG A 251 16.38 -1.02 -1.71
C ARG A 251 15.39 0.13 -1.80
N HIS A 252 14.13 -0.11 -2.17
CA HIS A 252 13.05 0.87 -2.22
C HIS A 252 12.30 1.01 -0.89
N LEU A 253 12.69 0.23 0.12
CA LEU A 253 12.21 0.29 1.50
C LEU A 253 13.38 0.50 2.49
N PRO A 254 14.32 1.43 2.23
CA PRO A 254 15.57 1.50 2.99
C PRO A 254 15.37 1.73 4.49
N ARG A 255 14.36 2.50 4.90
CA ARG A 255 14.11 2.78 6.33
C ARG A 255 13.53 1.55 7.02
N THR A 256 12.54 0.91 6.41
CA THR A 256 11.92 -0.31 6.94
C THR A 256 12.94 -1.43 7.07
N ILE A 257 13.74 -1.66 6.03
CA ILE A 257 14.79 -2.69 6.01
C ILE A 257 15.86 -2.40 7.07
N GLN A 258 16.25 -1.13 7.26
CA GLN A 258 17.20 -0.77 8.31
C GLN A 258 16.65 -1.07 9.72
N LYS A 259 15.38 -0.80 9.99
CA LYS A 259 14.73 -1.16 11.27
C LYS A 259 14.71 -2.66 11.50
N LEU A 260 14.34 -3.42 10.48
CA LEU A 260 14.36 -4.89 10.49
C LEU A 260 15.76 -5.43 10.81
N TRP A 261 16.82 -4.89 10.20
CA TRP A 261 18.20 -5.30 10.50
C TRP A 261 18.59 -5.01 11.95
N LYS A 262 18.26 -3.83 12.44
CA LYS A 262 18.51 -3.43 13.83
C LYS A 262 17.72 -4.24 14.84
N GLY A 263 16.64 -4.90 14.42
CA GLY A 263 15.74 -5.61 15.30
C GLY A 263 14.82 -4.67 16.07
N GLU A 264 14.57 -3.48 15.51
CA GLU A 264 13.62 -2.51 16.07
C GLU A 264 12.19 -3.00 15.80
N ALA A 265 11.27 -2.64 16.70
CA ALA A 265 9.85 -2.82 16.42
C ALA A 265 9.45 -2.13 15.11
N ILE A 266 8.39 -2.60 14.46
CA ILE A 266 7.79 -2.00 13.25
C ILE A 266 6.27 -1.94 13.36
N HIS A 267 5.66 -0.91 12.76
CA HIS A 267 4.22 -0.79 12.56
C HIS A 267 3.92 -0.82 11.05
N ILE A 268 3.21 -1.86 10.63
CA ILE A 268 2.76 -2.09 9.26
C ILE A 268 1.24 -1.89 9.21
N VAL A 269 0.77 -1.00 8.34
CA VAL A 269 -0.66 -0.87 8.02
C VAL A 269 -0.95 -1.61 6.72
N LEU A 270 -1.86 -2.57 6.77
CA LEU A 270 -2.36 -3.27 5.59
C LEU A 270 -3.65 -2.60 5.12
N MET A 271 -3.61 -1.90 3.99
CA MET A 271 -4.78 -1.26 3.41
C MET A 271 -5.39 -2.14 2.31
N GLY A 272 -6.70 -2.35 2.40
CA GLY A 272 -7.41 -3.08 1.35
C GLY A 272 -8.88 -3.39 1.67
N SER A 273 -9.36 -4.54 1.22
CA SER A 273 -10.77 -4.92 1.25
C SER A 273 -11.01 -6.30 1.87
N SER A 274 -12.15 -6.94 1.55
CA SER A 274 -12.52 -8.25 2.12
C SER A 274 -11.42 -9.30 1.96
N ILE A 275 -10.74 -9.31 0.80
CA ILE A 275 -9.70 -10.30 0.51
C ILE A 275 -8.41 -10.02 1.30
N ASP A 276 -8.10 -8.75 1.59
CA ASP A 276 -6.95 -8.38 2.44
C ASP A 276 -7.16 -8.77 3.89
N ARG A 277 -8.40 -8.67 4.35
CA ARG A 277 -8.81 -9.20 5.66
C ARG A 277 -8.76 -10.74 5.70
N GLY A 278 -8.61 -11.41 4.56
CA GLY A 278 -8.68 -12.87 4.41
C GLY A 278 -10.11 -13.42 4.42
N SER A 279 -11.11 -12.61 4.09
CA SER A 279 -12.47 -13.14 3.95
C SER A 279 -12.54 -14.04 2.72
N ALA A 280 -13.18 -15.20 2.85
CA ALA A 280 -13.36 -16.17 1.77
C ALA A 280 -14.65 -16.97 1.95
N ASN A 281 -15.14 -17.59 0.88
CA ASN A 281 -16.23 -18.57 0.94
C ASN A 281 -15.79 -19.91 0.32
N PRO A 282 -15.71 -21.00 1.10
CA PRO A 282 -15.92 -21.10 2.55
C PRO A 282 -14.96 -20.21 3.36
N PRO A 283 -15.28 -19.86 4.62
CA PRO A 283 -14.32 -19.19 5.49
C PRO A 283 -13.00 -19.96 5.55
N MET A 284 -11.87 -19.26 5.72
CA MET A 284 -10.60 -19.92 5.91
C MET A 284 -10.52 -20.55 7.30
N TYR A 285 -10.42 -21.88 7.34
CA TYR A 285 -10.25 -22.68 8.55
C TYR A 285 -8.83 -23.25 8.63
N LEU A 286 -8.42 -23.65 9.84
CA LEU A 286 -7.32 -24.59 10.01
C LEU A 286 -7.83 -25.98 9.60
N TYR A 287 -7.19 -26.61 8.62
CA TYR A 287 -7.50 -27.96 8.19
C TYR A 287 -6.45 -28.96 8.71
N ASP A 288 -6.85 -30.22 8.78
CA ASP A 288 -5.91 -31.34 8.85
C ASP A 288 -5.18 -31.45 7.50
N GLU A 289 -3.90 -31.06 7.49
CA GLU A 289 -3.08 -31.02 6.29
C GLU A 289 -2.21 -32.28 6.12
N ASP A 290 -2.38 -33.32 6.95
CA ASP A 290 -1.66 -34.59 6.80
C ASP A 290 -2.38 -35.50 5.79
N PRO A 291 -1.81 -35.75 4.59
CA PRO A 291 -2.44 -36.60 3.59
C PRO A 291 -2.58 -38.07 4.00
N GLN A 292 -1.86 -38.50 5.05
CA GLN A 292 -1.98 -39.86 5.61
C GLN A 292 -3.06 -39.94 6.69
N SER A 293 -3.56 -38.80 7.17
CA SER A 293 -4.60 -38.76 8.17
C SER A 293 -5.95 -39.20 7.60
N PRO A 294 -6.74 -40.02 8.32
CA PRO A 294 -8.10 -40.36 7.90
C PRO A 294 -9.04 -39.15 7.88
N THR A 295 -8.64 -38.04 8.50
CA THR A 295 -9.38 -36.77 8.55
C THR A 295 -8.75 -35.69 7.66
N PHE A 296 -7.91 -36.06 6.69
CA PHE A 296 -7.31 -35.10 5.76
C PHE A 296 -8.34 -34.12 5.17
N LYS A 297 -8.01 -32.82 5.22
CA LYS A 297 -8.86 -31.68 4.85
C LYS A 297 -10.17 -31.54 5.64
N GLN A 298 -10.27 -32.17 6.81
CA GLN A 298 -11.28 -31.84 7.83
C GLN A 298 -10.86 -30.57 8.59
N PRO A 299 -11.76 -29.60 8.82
CA PRO A 299 -11.42 -28.45 9.64
C PRO A 299 -11.25 -28.83 11.11
N LEU A 300 -10.22 -28.28 11.75
CA LEU A 300 -9.79 -28.58 13.13
C LEU A 300 -10.22 -27.51 14.15
N SER A 301 -10.67 -26.36 13.67
CA SER A 301 -11.10 -25.22 14.48
C SER A 301 -12.15 -24.42 13.72
N GLU A 302 -13.03 -23.75 14.45
CA GLU A 302 -13.99 -22.81 13.86
C GLU A 302 -13.24 -21.51 13.47
N ARG A 303 -13.77 -20.33 13.81
CA ARG A 303 -13.26 -19.06 13.26
C ARG A 303 -12.09 -18.47 14.05
N LEU A 304 -12.13 -18.58 15.37
CA LEU A 304 -11.15 -17.96 16.26
C LEU A 304 -9.79 -18.65 16.13
N PHE A 305 -8.73 -17.86 16.08
CA PHE A 305 -7.38 -18.39 16.04
C PHE A 305 -6.98 -19.03 17.38
N GLU A 306 -6.41 -20.22 17.33
CA GLU A 306 -5.94 -20.97 18.51
C GLU A 306 -4.45 -21.31 18.34
N ALA A 307 -3.60 -20.55 19.03
CA ALA A 307 -2.14 -20.60 18.91
C ALA A 307 -1.54 -22.01 19.13
N ASP A 308 -2.08 -22.77 20.08
CA ASP A 308 -1.58 -24.10 20.44
C ASP A 308 -1.80 -25.14 19.32
N LYS A 309 -2.83 -24.98 18.49
CA LYS A 309 -3.14 -25.90 17.37
C LYS A 309 -2.10 -25.86 16.25
N VAL A 310 -1.30 -24.80 16.20
CA VAL A 310 -0.17 -24.67 15.27
C VAL A 310 1.18 -24.69 16.00
N GLY A 311 1.20 -25.05 17.30
CA GLY A 311 2.42 -25.13 18.09
C GLY A 311 3.13 -23.79 18.27
N ARG A 312 2.38 -22.67 18.29
CA ARG A 312 2.93 -21.30 18.33
C ARG A 312 2.31 -20.45 19.42
N PRO A 313 2.46 -20.82 20.71
CA PRO A 313 1.87 -20.08 21.84
C PRO A 313 2.33 -18.62 21.91
N ASP A 314 3.50 -18.30 21.34
CA ASP A 314 4.00 -16.94 21.19
C ASP A 314 3.06 -16.05 20.37
N LEU A 315 2.24 -16.61 19.47
CA LEU A 315 1.29 -15.87 18.63
C LEU A 315 -0.04 -15.54 19.32
N ALA A 316 -0.26 -15.99 20.56
CA ALA A 316 -1.48 -15.73 21.31
C ALA A 316 -1.72 -14.21 21.45
N GLY A 317 -2.94 -13.74 21.16
CA GLY A 317 -3.30 -12.32 21.16
C GLY A 317 -3.04 -11.57 19.85
N TYR A 318 -2.12 -12.05 19.00
CA TYR A 318 -1.70 -11.32 17.80
C TYR A 318 -2.56 -11.60 16.56
N TYR A 319 -3.33 -12.69 16.58
CA TYR A 319 -4.30 -13.04 15.53
C TYR A 319 -5.68 -13.21 16.13
N GLY A 320 -6.69 -12.59 15.51
CA GLY A 320 -8.08 -12.74 15.90
C GLY A 320 -8.77 -13.97 15.31
N TRP A 321 -8.52 -14.27 14.03
CA TRP A 321 -9.18 -15.34 13.27
C TRP A 321 -8.16 -16.10 12.41
N TRP A 322 -8.47 -17.35 12.04
CA TRP A 322 -7.63 -18.15 11.14
C TRP A 322 -7.35 -17.46 9.79
N GLN A 323 -8.33 -16.74 9.26
CA GLN A 323 -8.12 -15.93 8.05
C GLN A 323 -6.97 -14.92 8.18
N HIS A 324 -6.78 -14.30 9.35
CA HIS A 324 -5.67 -13.36 9.54
C HIS A 324 -4.33 -14.09 9.55
N TYR A 325 -4.28 -15.32 10.05
CA TYR A 325 -3.09 -16.18 10.06
C TYR A 325 -2.72 -16.65 8.64
N PHE A 326 -3.69 -17.14 7.87
CA PHE A 326 -3.45 -17.68 6.51
C PHE A 326 -3.35 -16.62 5.42
N SER A 327 -3.83 -15.40 5.69
CA SER A 327 -3.70 -14.27 4.76
C SER A 327 -2.23 -14.01 4.40
N TYR A 328 -2.02 -13.44 3.22
CA TYR A 328 -0.68 -13.10 2.72
C TYR A 328 0.11 -12.18 3.68
N ALA A 329 -0.59 -11.29 4.40
CA ALA A 329 0.01 -10.41 5.39
C ALA A 329 0.30 -11.12 6.73
N GLY A 330 -0.56 -12.06 7.15
CA GLY A 330 -0.27 -12.94 8.29
C GLY A 330 1.00 -13.76 8.05
N ARG A 331 1.16 -14.30 6.84
CA ARG A 331 2.40 -14.96 6.42
C ARG A 331 3.59 -14.03 6.43
N LEU A 332 3.43 -12.77 6.00
CA LEU A 332 4.49 -11.77 6.12
C LEU A 332 4.94 -11.61 7.58
N ARG A 333 4.03 -11.54 8.55
CA ARG A 333 4.43 -11.47 9.97
C ARG A 333 5.33 -12.65 10.35
N LEU A 334 4.94 -13.88 10.02
CA LEU A 334 5.73 -15.08 10.32
C LEU A 334 7.10 -15.04 9.62
N GLU A 335 7.14 -14.58 8.37
CA GLU A 335 8.36 -14.44 7.61
C GLU A 335 9.32 -13.42 8.22
N LEU A 336 8.82 -12.29 8.68
CA LEU A 336 9.63 -11.28 9.34
C LEU A 336 10.24 -11.81 10.65
N MET A 337 9.49 -12.62 11.41
CA MET A 337 10.00 -13.29 12.59
C MET A 337 11.18 -14.21 12.26
N ARG A 338 10.99 -15.09 11.27
CA ARG A 338 11.98 -16.13 10.89
C ARG A 338 13.21 -15.52 10.22
N ARG A 339 13.02 -14.53 9.35
CA ARG A 339 14.09 -13.94 8.52
C ARG A 339 14.94 -12.93 9.28
N PHE A 340 14.30 -12.08 10.08
CA PHE A 340 14.97 -10.99 10.79
C PHE A 340 15.13 -11.27 12.29
N ASN A 341 14.78 -12.47 12.75
CA ASN A 341 14.83 -12.85 14.17
C ASN A 341 14.10 -11.82 15.04
N LEU A 342 12.86 -11.52 14.68
CA LEU A 342 12.00 -10.58 15.39
C LEU A 342 10.97 -11.39 16.19
N PRO A 343 10.80 -11.12 17.48
CA PRO A 343 9.68 -11.69 18.22
C PRO A 343 8.39 -10.96 17.82
N VAL A 344 7.24 -11.59 18.04
CA VAL A 344 5.96 -11.12 17.48
C VAL A 344 5.53 -9.75 18.03
N GLU A 345 5.88 -9.43 19.27
CA GLU A 345 5.61 -8.14 19.92
C GLU A 345 6.33 -6.97 19.23
N LYS A 346 7.31 -7.24 18.39
CA LYS A 346 7.98 -6.22 17.57
C LYS A 346 7.34 -6.00 16.20
N ILE A 347 6.31 -6.77 15.84
CA ILE A 347 5.66 -6.68 14.52
C ILE A 347 4.19 -6.32 14.72
N CYS A 348 3.89 -5.02 14.76
CA CYS A 348 2.53 -4.53 14.72
C CYS A 348 2.01 -4.58 13.28
N LEU A 349 1.10 -5.51 12.98
CA LEU A 349 0.49 -5.66 11.66
C LEU A 349 -1.00 -5.33 11.76
N ASN A 350 -1.35 -4.09 11.42
CA ASN A 350 -2.66 -3.49 11.61
C ASN A 350 -3.50 -3.58 10.32
N PHE A 351 -4.55 -4.40 10.34
CA PHE A 351 -5.40 -4.61 9.16
C PHE A 351 -6.43 -3.48 9.00
N MET A 352 -6.12 -2.51 8.14
CA MET A 352 -7.07 -1.50 7.67
C MET A 352 -7.85 -2.01 6.45
N ALA A 353 -8.60 -3.08 6.66
CA ALA A 353 -9.37 -3.76 5.62
C ALA A 353 -10.73 -4.21 6.15
N CYS A 354 -11.81 -4.05 5.38
CA CYS A 354 -13.11 -4.59 5.73
C CYS A 354 -13.91 -5.06 4.52
N ASP A 355 -15.06 -5.69 4.77
CA ASP A 355 -15.85 -6.25 3.69
C ASP A 355 -16.42 -5.17 2.79
N GLY A 356 -16.10 -5.33 1.51
CA GLY A 356 -16.47 -4.38 0.49
C GLY A 356 -15.83 -3.01 0.65
N SER A 357 -14.87 -2.74 1.54
CA SER A 357 -14.21 -1.42 1.59
C SER A 357 -13.41 -1.16 0.33
N CYS A 358 -13.32 0.11 -0.03
CA CYS A 358 -12.32 0.58 -0.97
C CYS A 358 -11.39 1.62 -0.34
N ILE A 359 -10.37 2.05 -1.08
CA ILE A 359 -9.38 3.00 -0.57
C ILE A 359 -10.00 4.39 -0.43
N GLY A 360 -10.82 4.82 -1.39
CA GLY A 360 -11.58 6.07 -1.28
C GLY A 360 -12.38 6.18 0.02
N GLU A 361 -13.06 5.12 0.43
CA GLU A 361 -13.82 5.08 1.69
C GLU A 361 -12.87 5.01 2.90
N ALA A 362 -11.85 4.16 2.82
CA ALA A 362 -10.90 3.94 3.91
C ALA A 362 -10.08 5.18 4.26
N THR A 363 -9.95 6.16 3.36
CA THR A 363 -9.31 7.44 3.71
C THR A 363 -9.91 8.11 4.96
N SER A 364 -11.16 7.82 5.31
CA SER A 364 -11.81 8.29 6.54
C SER A 364 -11.18 7.80 7.85
N GLY A 365 -10.41 6.71 7.83
CA GLY A 365 -9.81 6.12 9.03
C GLY A 365 -8.30 6.26 9.15
N LEU A 366 -7.64 7.02 8.27
CA LEU A 366 -6.17 7.06 8.24
C LEU A 366 -5.57 7.49 9.58
N ALA A 367 -6.14 8.49 10.23
CA ALA A 367 -5.67 8.98 11.51
C ALA A 367 -5.77 7.88 12.58
N GLU A 368 -6.93 7.24 12.70
CA GLU A 368 -7.21 6.26 13.73
C GLU A 368 -6.34 5.00 13.61
N TYR A 369 -6.11 4.53 12.38
CA TYR A 369 -5.23 3.38 12.12
C TYR A 369 -3.75 3.73 12.31
N CYS A 370 -3.29 4.88 11.79
CA CYS A 370 -1.89 5.28 11.94
C CYS A 370 -1.52 5.62 13.39
N SER A 371 -2.46 6.12 14.18
CA SER A 371 -2.25 6.44 15.60
C SER A 371 -2.61 5.29 16.55
N LEU A 372 -2.99 4.11 16.05
CA LEU A 372 -3.44 2.97 16.87
C LEU A 372 -4.51 3.35 17.91
N SER A 373 -5.46 4.23 17.57
CA SER A 373 -6.51 4.65 18.51
C SER A 373 -7.65 3.64 18.61
N ILE A 374 -7.78 2.76 17.62
CA ILE A 374 -8.79 1.69 17.58
C ILE A 374 -8.27 0.50 18.39
N PRO A 375 -8.99 0.04 19.43
CA PRO A 375 -8.54 -1.09 20.23
C PRO A 375 -8.38 -2.40 19.42
N PRO A 376 -7.47 -3.31 19.82
CA PRO A 376 -7.35 -4.64 19.25
C PRO A 376 -8.68 -5.39 19.13
N SER A 377 -9.04 -5.79 17.91
CA SER A 377 -10.25 -6.53 17.60
C SER A 377 -10.12 -7.30 16.29
N PRO A 378 -10.68 -8.53 16.19
CA PRO A 378 -10.59 -9.31 14.96
C PRO A 378 -11.25 -8.59 13.78
N GLY A 379 -12.40 -7.95 14.01
CA GLY A 379 -13.16 -7.27 12.97
C GLY A 379 -12.58 -5.93 12.54
N GLU A 380 -11.77 -5.28 13.38
CA GLU A 380 -11.26 -3.93 13.12
C GLU A 380 -9.82 -3.92 12.60
N ASN A 381 -8.92 -4.69 13.20
CA ASN A 381 -7.47 -4.61 12.92
C ASN A 381 -6.77 -5.97 12.90
N GLY A 382 -7.52 -7.07 12.99
CA GLY A 382 -7.00 -8.42 12.81
C GLY A 382 -6.45 -9.09 14.08
N TYR A 383 -6.45 -8.40 15.21
CA TYR A 383 -5.96 -8.91 16.51
C TYR A 383 -7.04 -9.66 17.29
N GLN A 384 -6.67 -10.34 18.37
CA GLN A 384 -7.65 -10.87 19.30
C GLN A 384 -8.38 -9.74 20.05
N GLN A 385 -9.65 -9.97 20.37
CA GLN A 385 -10.49 -8.97 21.06
C GLN A 385 -9.96 -8.70 22.49
N GLY A 386 -9.98 -7.44 22.90
CA GLY A 386 -9.80 -7.06 24.31
C GLY A 386 -8.35 -6.89 24.77
N GLY A 387 -7.39 -6.85 23.85
CA GLY A 387 -6.00 -6.50 24.14
C GLY A 387 -5.76 -4.99 24.27
N ASP A 388 -4.57 -4.61 24.72
CA ASP A 388 -4.06 -3.23 24.71
C ASP A 388 -2.80 -3.14 23.82
N TRP A 389 -2.71 -2.09 23.01
CA TRP A 389 -1.61 -1.93 22.06
C TRP A 389 -0.25 -1.79 22.73
N LYS A 390 -0.19 -1.10 23.87
CA LYS A 390 1.07 -0.90 24.60
C LYS A 390 1.54 -2.18 25.27
N THR A 391 0.62 -3.03 25.72
CA THR A 391 0.95 -4.37 26.20
C THR A 391 1.43 -5.30 25.08
N LEU A 392 0.76 -5.29 23.92
CA LEU A 392 1.14 -6.13 22.77
C LEU A 392 2.42 -5.67 22.07
N HIS A 393 2.68 -4.36 22.03
CA HIS A 393 3.80 -3.76 21.28
C HIS A 393 4.54 -2.69 22.11
N PRO A 394 5.14 -3.05 23.25
CA PRO A 394 5.69 -2.07 24.20
C PRO A 394 6.80 -1.18 23.62
N GLU A 395 7.65 -1.73 22.77
CA GLU A 395 8.75 -0.99 22.13
C GLU A 395 8.25 0.02 21.09
N LEU A 396 7.12 -0.24 20.44
CA LEU A 396 6.51 0.72 19.51
C LEU A 396 6.07 1.99 20.25
N PHE A 397 5.56 1.85 21.48
CA PHE A 397 5.10 2.96 22.33
C PHE A 397 6.22 3.65 23.13
N SER A 398 7.46 3.14 23.09
CA SER A 398 8.62 3.78 23.72
C SER A 398 9.43 4.64 22.75
N ARG A 399 9.06 4.69 21.47
CA ARG A 399 9.75 5.46 20.43
C ARG A 399 9.65 6.97 20.69
N PRO A 400 10.76 7.72 20.61
CA PRO A 400 10.74 9.18 20.76
C PRO A 400 9.85 9.91 19.74
N GLY A 401 9.74 9.36 18.52
CA GLY A 401 8.94 9.93 17.43
C GLY A 401 7.48 9.45 17.37
N GLY A 402 7.03 8.70 18.37
CA GLY A 402 5.70 8.08 18.41
C GLY A 402 5.58 6.74 17.67
N HIS A 403 4.40 6.14 17.78
CA HIS A 403 4.06 4.80 17.28
C HIS A 403 3.46 4.78 15.85
N GLY A 404 3.73 5.83 15.07
CA GLY A 404 3.26 5.93 13.68
C GLY A 404 3.78 4.79 12.78
N PRO A 405 3.15 4.58 11.61
CA PRO A 405 3.49 3.49 10.70
C PRO A 405 4.88 3.65 10.11
N ASP A 406 5.57 2.53 9.95
CA ASP A 406 6.84 2.40 9.24
C ASP A 406 6.61 2.02 7.78
N LEU A 407 5.62 1.15 7.53
CA LEU A 407 5.27 0.64 6.21
C LEU A 407 3.76 0.63 6.02
N VAL A 408 3.30 1.02 4.84
CA VAL A 408 1.92 0.84 4.38
C VAL A 408 1.94 -0.07 3.15
N ILE A 409 1.19 -1.18 3.23
CA ILE A 409 1.06 -2.13 2.13
C ILE A 409 -0.35 -1.99 1.54
N TYR A 410 -0.43 -1.69 0.26
CA TYR A 410 -1.68 -1.70 -0.50
C TYR A 410 -1.85 -3.06 -1.17
N GLY A 411 -2.86 -3.80 -0.73
CA GLY A 411 -3.03 -5.19 -1.13
C GLY A 411 -4.16 -5.48 -2.10
N SER A 412 -5.34 -4.89 -1.96
CA SER A 412 -6.36 -4.99 -3.01
C SER A 412 -7.20 -3.73 -3.09
N GLY A 413 -7.61 -3.41 -4.31
CA GLY A 413 -8.63 -2.43 -4.61
C GLY A 413 -9.79 -3.08 -5.36
N ALA A 414 -9.99 -4.40 -5.25
CA ALA A 414 -11.10 -5.14 -5.86
C ALA A 414 -12.44 -4.38 -5.72
N ASN A 415 -12.64 -3.72 -4.58
CA ASN A 415 -13.87 -3.02 -4.31
C ASN A 415 -13.83 -1.52 -4.63
N GLU A 416 -12.85 -1.05 -5.39
CA GLU A 416 -12.77 0.34 -5.79
C GLU A 416 -13.87 0.64 -6.82
N LYS A 417 -14.60 1.71 -6.51
CA LYS A 417 -15.90 2.10 -7.10
C LYS A 417 -15.85 3.54 -7.60
N THR A 418 -14.63 4.04 -7.77
CA THR A 418 -14.35 5.31 -8.42
C THR A 418 -14.05 4.95 -9.87
N ASP A 419 -14.79 5.48 -10.84
CA ASP A 419 -14.50 5.12 -12.24
C ASP A 419 -13.11 5.65 -12.63
N THR A 420 -12.38 4.86 -13.41
CA THR A 420 -11.18 5.33 -14.11
C THR A 420 -11.53 6.56 -14.96
N PRO A 421 -10.71 7.63 -14.97
CA PRO A 421 -9.36 7.73 -14.39
C PRO A 421 -9.29 8.24 -12.93
N ASP A 422 -10.41 8.52 -12.27
CA ASP A 422 -10.40 9.19 -10.96
C ASP A 422 -9.95 8.30 -9.80
N GLU A 423 -9.91 6.99 -10.01
CA GLU A 423 -9.53 5.97 -9.03
C GLU A 423 -8.16 6.20 -8.39
N ILE A 424 -7.21 6.75 -9.15
CA ILE A 424 -5.88 7.06 -8.68
C ILE A 424 -5.87 8.14 -7.59
N ALA A 425 -6.88 9.03 -7.57
CA ALA A 425 -6.93 10.19 -6.70
C ALA A 425 -7.02 9.86 -5.21
N PRO A 426 -7.96 8.99 -4.73
CA PRO A 426 -7.98 8.58 -3.33
C PRO A 426 -6.74 7.78 -2.90
N LEU A 427 -6.18 6.98 -3.81
CA LEU A 427 -4.92 6.26 -3.61
C LEU A 427 -3.76 7.23 -3.34
N GLU A 428 -3.51 8.13 -4.28
CA GLU A 428 -2.50 9.18 -4.17
C GLU A 428 -2.70 10.03 -2.93
N ALA A 429 -3.95 10.39 -2.62
CA ALA A 429 -4.28 11.17 -1.45
C ALA A 429 -3.96 10.49 -0.13
N SER A 430 -4.21 9.18 -0.02
CA SER A 430 -3.83 8.42 1.19
C SER A 430 -2.32 8.45 1.41
N ILE A 431 -1.52 8.27 0.35
CA ILE A 431 -0.05 8.38 0.39
C ILE A 431 0.36 9.78 0.85
N ARG A 432 -0.21 10.82 0.24
CA ARG A 432 0.14 12.22 0.53
C ARG A 432 -0.26 12.63 1.95
N TRP A 433 -1.44 12.22 2.42
CA TRP A 433 -1.90 12.46 3.78
C TRP A 433 -0.94 11.80 4.79
N ILE A 434 -0.57 10.54 4.57
CA ILE A 434 0.39 9.83 5.43
C ILE A 434 1.78 10.49 5.37
N GLN A 435 2.29 10.90 4.20
CA GLN A 435 3.59 11.59 4.09
C GLN A 435 3.64 12.97 4.79
N ARG A 436 2.49 13.63 4.97
CA ARG A 436 2.40 14.88 5.75
C ARG A 436 2.50 14.61 7.25
N HIS A 437 1.79 13.59 7.75
CA HIS A 437 1.67 13.28 9.17
C HIS A 437 2.77 12.37 9.71
N TYR A 438 3.23 11.43 8.88
CA TYR A 438 4.21 10.38 9.19
C TYR A 438 5.29 10.34 8.08
N PRO A 439 6.19 11.34 8.03
CA PRO A 439 7.09 11.54 6.90
C PRO A 439 8.16 10.46 6.70
N GLN A 440 8.30 9.54 7.65
CA GLN A 440 9.25 8.42 7.57
C GLN A 440 8.60 7.12 7.07
N THR A 441 7.27 7.10 6.91
CA THR A 441 6.55 5.93 6.40
C THR A 441 6.92 5.65 4.95
N GLU A 442 7.15 4.38 4.64
CA GLU A 442 7.36 3.87 3.29
C GLU A 442 6.10 3.14 2.81
N PHE A 443 5.94 3.05 1.49
CA PHE A 443 4.78 2.42 0.86
C PHE A 443 5.23 1.25 0.00
N LEU A 444 4.34 0.28 -0.21
CA LEU A 444 4.53 -0.88 -1.07
C LEU A 444 3.21 -1.24 -1.74
N PHE A 445 3.20 -1.40 -3.06
CA PHE A 445 2.06 -1.96 -3.79
C PHE A 445 2.28 -3.46 -3.97
N CYS A 446 1.31 -4.29 -3.58
CA CYS A 446 1.32 -5.73 -3.84
C CYS A 446 -0.09 -6.21 -4.09
N MET A 447 -0.60 -5.92 -5.29
CA MET A 447 -2.04 -5.96 -5.52
C MET A 447 -2.56 -7.30 -5.99
N PHE A 448 -3.56 -7.85 -5.29
CA PHE A 448 -4.29 -9.01 -5.75
C PHE A 448 -5.24 -8.64 -6.88
N GLN A 449 -5.20 -9.42 -7.94
CA GLN A 449 -6.02 -9.24 -9.13
C GLN A 449 -6.65 -10.57 -9.51
N ASN A 450 -7.98 -10.57 -9.65
CA ASN A 450 -8.71 -11.71 -10.21
C ASN A 450 -8.48 -11.80 -11.71
N ARG A 451 -8.53 -13.04 -12.23
CA ARG A 451 -8.36 -13.32 -13.65
C ARG A 451 -9.32 -12.47 -14.50
N GLY A 452 -8.78 -11.80 -15.51
CA GLY A 452 -9.53 -10.94 -16.43
C GLY A 452 -9.50 -9.44 -16.09
N GLY A 453 -8.86 -9.07 -14.97
CA GLY A 453 -8.77 -7.68 -14.55
C GLY A 453 -10.04 -7.23 -13.85
N TYR A 454 -9.90 -6.88 -12.59
CA TYR A 454 -10.93 -6.25 -11.78
C TYR A 454 -10.28 -5.06 -11.07
N THR A 455 -11.01 -3.95 -10.92
CA THR A 455 -10.55 -2.67 -10.36
C THR A 455 -9.73 -2.92 -9.08
N PRO A 456 -8.63 -2.19 -8.81
CA PRO A 456 -8.23 -0.96 -9.44
C PRO A 456 -7.37 -1.19 -10.68
N ASN A 457 -7.35 -0.19 -11.57
CA ASN A 457 -6.54 -0.21 -12.78
C ASN A 457 -5.03 -0.34 -12.42
N PRO A 458 -4.36 -1.46 -12.76
CA PRO A 458 -2.93 -1.63 -12.48
C PRO A 458 -2.06 -0.53 -13.11
N GLY A 459 -2.50 0.05 -14.24
CA GLY A 459 -1.78 1.14 -14.90
C GLY A 459 -1.70 2.42 -14.06
N ASP A 460 -2.77 2.76 -13.33
CA ASP A 460 -2.79 3.94 -12.46
C ASP A 460 -1.84 3.79 -11.27
N LEU A 461 -1.74 2.57 -10.73
CA LEU A 461 -0.81 2.25 -9.64
C LEU A 461 0.63 2.19 -10.12
N GLN A 462 0.88 1.70 -11.32
CA GLN A 462 2.19 1.76 -11.96
C GLN A 462 2.62 3.22 -12.19
N ALA A 463 1.68 4.12 -12.54
CA ALA A 463 1.96 5.55 -12.63
C ALA A 463 2.33 6.14 -11.25
N LEU A 464 1.60 5.77 -10.18
CA LEU A 464 1.97 6.14 -8.80
C LEU A 464 3.34 5.59 -8.40
N ALA A 465 3.60 4.32 -8.66
CA ALA A 465 4.88 3.66 -8.40
C ALA A 465 6.03 4.41 -9.08
N LEU A 466 5.86 4.78 -10.35
CA LEU A 466 6.85 5.55 -11.09
C LEU A 466 7.05 6.96 -10.53
N ARG A 467 5.97 7.70 -10.26
CA ARG A 467 6.03 9.09 -9.76
C ARG A 467 6.58 9.20 -8.35
N TYR A 468 6.25 8.25 -7.47
CA TYR A 468 6.62 8.27 -6.06
C TYR A 468 7.84 7.38 -5.75
N GLN A 469 8.34 6.62 -6.73
CA GLN A 469 9.38 5.59 -6.55
C GLN A 469 8.98 4.49 -5.55
N ILE A 470 7.68 4.17 -5.50
CA ILE A 470 7.12 3.13 -4.64
C ILE A 470 7.30 1.77 -5.35
N PRO A 471 7.82 0.74 -4.67
CA PRO A 471 7.96 -0.59 -5.25
C PRO A 471 6.59 -1.20 -5.57
N PHE A 472 6.47 -1.80 -6.76
CA PHE A 472 5.27 -2.46 -7.26
C PHE A 472 5.53 -3.96 -7.43
N MET A 473 4.84 -4.78 -6.62
CA MET A 473 4.91 -6.23 -6.63
C MET A 473 3.74 -6.78 -7.43
N ASP A 474 4.00 -7.21 -8.66
CA ASP A 474 2.98 -7.58 -9.64
C ASP A 474 2.47 -9.02 -9.43
N TYR A 475 1.56 -9.20 -8.47
CA TYR A 475 0.86 -10.48 -8.33
C TYR A 475 -0.08 -10.74 -9.51
N GLY A 476 -0.71 -9.71 -10.08
CA GLY A 476 -1.69 -9.86 -11.16
C GLY A 476 -1.13 -10.63 -12.35
N LYS A 477 0.10 -10.33 -12.76
CA LYS A 477 0.80 -11.09 -13.81
C LYS A 477 0.98 -12.56 -13.46
N LEU A 478 1.42 -12.86 -12.24
CA LEU A 478 1.64 -14.23 -11.78
C LEU A 478 0.32 -15.01 -11.68
N GLY A 479 -0.73 -14.39 -11.12
CA GLY A 479 -2.06 -14.98 -11.00
C GLY A 479 -2.65 -15.36 -12.35
N ASP A 480 -2.61 -14.44 -13.33
CA ASP A 480 -3.08 -14.72 -14.69
C ASP A 480 -2.32 -15.90 -15.34
N ASP A 481 -1.00 -15.92 -15.23
CA ASP A 481 -0.18 -17.00 -15.78
C ASP A 481 -0.46 -18.36 -15.13
N VAL A 482 -0.66 -18.38 -13.80
CA VAL A 482 -0.96 -19.59 -13.05
C VAL A 482 -2.32 -20.17 -13.46
N THR A 483 -3.35 -19.34 -13.64
CA THR A 483 -4.70 -19.81 -14.01
C THR A 483 -4.79 -20.45 -15.41
N ARG A 484 -3.71 -20.40 -16.20
CA ARG A 484 -3.59 -21.18 -17.44
C ARG A 484 -3.41 -22.68 -17.18
N TRP A 485 -2.87 -23.05 -16.01
CA TRP A 485 -2.42 -24.40 -15.68
C TRP A 485 -3.22 -25.02 -14.52
N CYS A 486 -4.36 -24.45 -14.16
CA CYS A 486 -5.27 -25.04 -13.18
C CYS A 486 -6.72 -24.66 -13.45
N ASN A 487 -7.64 -25.36 -12.78
CA ASN A 487 -9.00 -24.89 -12.63
C ASN A 487 -8.98 -23.58 -11.82
N ARG A 488 -9.40 -22.47 -12.44
CA ARG A 488 -9.42 -21.16 -11.77
C ARG A 488 -10.22 -21.17 -10.46
N TYR A 489 -11.27 -22.00 -10.36
CA TYR A 489 -12.10 -22.09 -9.16
C TYR A 489 -11.41 -22.84 -8.01
N SER A 490 -10.42 -23.68 -8.31
CA SER A 490 -9.56 -24.30 -7.30
C SER A 490 -8.52 -23.33 -6.71
N LEU A 491 -8.22 -22.23 -7.42
CA LEU A 491 -7.33 -21.17 -6.93
C LEU A 491 -8.13 -20.08 -6.22
N VAL A 492 -9.16 -19.58 -6.89
CA VAL A 492 -10.09 -18.56 -6.37
C VAL A 492 -11.51 -19.07 -6.60
N PRO A 493 -12.24 -19.46 -5.55
CA PRO A 493 -13.64 -19.85 -5.63
C PRO A 493 -14.53 -18.82 -6.36
N SER A 494 -15.72 -19.25 -6.75
CA SER A 494 -16.59 -18.48 -7.65
C SER A 494 -17.09 -17.14 -7.11
N ASP A 495 -16.99 -16.91 -5.80
CA ASP A 495 -17.28 -15.63 -5.16
C ASP A 495 -16.18 -14.58 -5.38
N GLY A 496 -15.00 -15.00 -5.85
CA GLY A 496 -13.87 -14.13 -6.16
C GLY A 496 -12.90 -13.92 -5.00
N HIS A 497 -13.04 -14.65 -3.88
CA HIS A 497 -12.18 -14.49 -2.71
C HIS A 497 -11.12 -15.60 -2.64
N PRO A 498 -9.82 -15.27 -2.58
CA PRO A 498 -8.76 -16.27 -2.53
C PRO A 498 -8.79 -17.09 -1.23
N GLN A 499 -8.45 -18.37 -1.34
CA GLN A 499 -8.24 -19.28 -0.21
C GLN A 499 -6.76 -19.30 0.23
N ALA A 500 -6.46 -20.07 1.27
CA ALA A 500 -5.15 -20.16 1.90
C ALA A 500 -3.97 -20.38 0.93
N ALA A 501 -4.06 -21.36 0.01
CA ALA A 501 -3.04 -21.57 -1.03
C ALA A 501 -2.85 -20.36 -1.98
N ALA A 502 -3.94 -19.69 -2.39
CA ALA A 502 -3.84 -18.48 -3.21
C ALA A 502 -3.23 -17.30 -2.45
N HIS A 503 -3.49 -17.21 -1.13
CA HIS A 503 -2.80 -16.27 -0.25
C HIS A 503 -1.32 -16.58 -0.07
N ASP A 504 -0.88 -17.84 -0.08
CA ASP A 504 0.55 -18.19 -0.09
C ASP A 504 1.22 -17.81 -1.41
N LEU A 505 0.54 -18.01 -2.56
CA LEU A 505 1.02 -17.54 -3.85
C LEU A 505 1.17 -16.01 -3.89
N TRP A 506 0.22 -15.28 -3.31
CA TRP A 506 0.30 -13.83 -3.17
C TRP A 506 1.41 -13.40 -2.22
N PHE A 507 1.54 -14.07 -1.08
CA PHE A 507 2.65 -13.86 -0.15
C PHE A 507 4.01 -14.13 -0.79
N HIS A 508 4.15 -15.12 -1.67
CA HIS A 508 5.39 -15.38 -2.41
C HIS A 508 5.85 -14.15 -3.21
N VAL A 509 4.92 -13.38 -3.77
CA VAL A 509 5.24 -12.12 -4.46
C VAL A 509 5.59 -11.03 -3.46
N LEU A 510 4.81 -10.88 -2.38
CA LEU A 510 5.07 -9.88 -1.34
C LEU A 510 6.43 -10.07 -0.66
N SER A 511 6.81 -11.30 -0.34
CA SER A 511 8.02 -11.61 0.43
C SER A 511 9.29 -11.18 -0.30
N GLN A 512 9.26 -11.11 -1.63
CA GLN A 512 10.39 -10.64 -2.45
C GLN A 512 10.84 -9.22 -2.12
N ALA A 513 9.95 -8.37 -1.59
CA ALA A 513 10.30 -7.03 -1.13
C ALA A 513 11.27 -7.01 0.07
N PHE A 514 11.41 -8.13 0.78
CA PHE A 514 12.22 -8.27 1.99
C PHE A 514 13.45 -9.18 1.78
N GLU A 515 13.74 -9.56 0.54
CA GLU A 515 14.84 -10.43 0.17
C GLU A 515 16.17 -9.66 0.17
N CYS A 516 16.92 -9.69 1.28
CA CYS A 516 18.19 -8.98 1.43
C CYS A 516 19.39 -9.93 1.30
N TRP A 517 20.21 -9.75 0.26
CA TRP A 517 21.47 -10.49 0.10
C TRP A 517 22.68 -9.58 -0.09
N ASP A 518 22.52 -8.43 -0.77
CA ASP A 518 23.60 -7.48 -1.03
C ASP A 518 23.19 -6.06 -0.63
N PRO A 519 23.62 -5.57 0.55
CA PRO A 519 23.30 -4.23 1.02
C PRO A 519 24.23 -3.14 0.44
N THR A 520 25.20 -3.48 -0.44
CA THR A 520 26.19 -2.51 -0.92
C THR A 520 25.61 -1.40 -1.81
N PRO A 521 24.57 -1.63 -2.64
CA PRO A 521 23.98 -0.56 -3.42
C PRO A 521 23.10 0.36 -2.54
N SER A 522 23.18 1.68 -2.76
CA SER A 522 22.40 2.66 -1.98
C SER A 522 20.88 2.44 -2.08
N GLY A 523 20.17 2.73 -1.01
CA GLY A 523 18.70 2.77 -1.01
C GLY A 523 18.14 3.84 -1.94
N VAL A 524 16.96 3.59 -2.49
CA VAL A 524 16.18 4.53 -3.30
C VAL A 524 15.06 5.04 -2.40
N VAL A 525 15.16 6.31 -1.99
CA VAL A 525 14.18 6.94 -1.11
C VAL A 525 12.95 7.35 -1.91
N GLN A 526 11.77 6.94 -1.45
CA GLN A 526 10.49 7.33 -2.05
C GLN A 526 10.31 8.85 -2.05
N LEU A 527 9.80 9.40 -3.16
CA LEU A 527 9.62 10.85 -3.31
C LEU A 527 8.51 11.34 -2.39
N ARG A 528 8.80 12.42 -1.65
CA ARG A 528 7.87 13.04 -0.71
C ARG A 528 7.11 14.16 -1.40
N LEU A 529 5.78 14.02 -1.46
CA LEU A 529 4.86 15.01 -2.01
C LEU A 529 5.31 15.59 -3.38
N PRO A 530 5.64 14.75 -4.39
CA PRO A 530 5.89 15.23 -5.76
C PRO A 530 4.65 15.90 -6.34
N GLU A 531 4.73 16.44 -7.56
CA GLU A 531 3.53 16.92 -8.25
C GLU A 531 2.48 15.80 -8.38
N ARG A 532 1.21 16.16 -8.16
CA ARG A 532 0.07 15.22 -8.20
C ARG A 532 -0.07 14.61 -9.59
N ILE A 533 -0.39 13.33 -9.68
CA ILE A 533 -0.70 12.67 -10.95
C ILE A 533 -2.09 13.06 -11.41
N HIS A 534 -3.05 13.19 -10.48
CA HIS A 534 -4.43 13.46 -10.81
C HIS A 534 -4.95 14.75 -10.16
N PRO A 535 -5.70 15.61 -10.90
CA PRO A 535 -6.18 16.88 -10.35
C PRO A 535 -7.10 16.71 -9.14
N ASN A 536 -7.97 15.69 -9.16
CA ASN A 536 -8.91 15.45 -8.06
C ASN A 536 -8.25 14.98 -6.75
N THR A 537 -6.98 14.55 -6.78
CA THR A 537 -6.22 14.15 -5.57
C THR A 537 -6.25 15.24 -4.50
N ILE A 538 -6.26 16.52 -4.91
CA ILE A 538 -6.26 17.66 -3.98
C ILE A 538 -7.45 17.64 -3.00
N GLY A 539 -8.62 17.18 -3.46
CA GLY A 539 -9.80 17.05 -2.63
C GLY A 539 -9.68 15.93 -1.60
N TRP A 540 -9.06 14.84 -2.02
CA TRP A 540 -8.98 13.62 -1.21
C TRP A 540 -7.94 13.68 -0.09
N GLU A 541 -6.89 14.47 -0.28
CA GLU A 541 -5.71 14.53 0.61
C GLU A 541 -5.82 15.52 1.76
N GLY A 542 -6.97 16.18 1.87
CA GLY A 542 -7.29 17.19 2.88
C GLY A 542 -7.49 16.62 4.28
N GLU A 543 -7.59 17.52 5.25
CA GLU A 543 -7.94 17.17 6.63
C GLU A 543 -9.42 16.78 6.74
N ILE A 544 -9.70 15.77 7.55
CA ILE A 544 -11.03 15.18 7.64
C ILE A 544 -11.82 15.88 8.74
N ARG A 545 -13.02 16.38 8.40
CA ARG A 545 -13.98 16.90 9.37
C ARG A 545 -15.23 16.01 9.39
N THR A 546 -15.46 15.37 10.53
CA THR A 546 -16.62 14.48 10.72
C THR A 546 -17.78 15.24 11.36
N TYR A 547 -18.97 15.06 10.80
CA TYR A 547 -20.23 15.55 11.33
C TYR A 547 -21.21 14.39 11.47
N HIS A 548 -21.78 14.22 12.66
CA HIS A 548 -22.78 13.18 12.95
C HIS A 548 -24.19 13.67 12.63
N GLY A 549 -25.15 12.75 12.54
CA GLY A 549 -26.53 13.01 12.09
C GLY A 549 -27.31 14.08 12.87
N ASP A 550 -26.92 14.35 14.11
CA ASP A 550 -27.47 15.40 14.99
C ASP A 550 -26.76 16.76 14.84
N SER A 551 -25.72 16.83 14.02
CA SER A 551 -24.97 18.05 13.80
C SER A 551 -25.82 19.08 13.06
N PRO A 552 -25.83 20.36 13.49
CA PRO A 552 -26.49 21.44 12.75
C PRO A 552 -25.83 21.70 11.38
N ARG A 553 -24.69 21.05 11.08
CA ARG A 553 -24.06 21.04 9.75
C ARG A 553 -24.87 20.29 8.70
N LEU A 554 -25.83 19.45 9.12
CA LEU A 554 -26.62 18.59 8.26
C LEU A 554 -28.07 19.05 8.23
N ASN A 555 -28.66 19.08 7.05
CA ASN A 555 -30.08 19.38 6.87
C ASN A 555 -30.80 18.10 6.43
N GLY A 556 -31.07 17.21 7.39
CA GLY A 556 -31.73 15.91 7.15
C GLY A 556 -30.93 14.99 6.23
N ASN A 557 -31.33 14.93 4.96
CA ASN A 557 -30.70 14.13 3.90
C ASN A 557 -29.72 14.94 3.03
N MET A 558 -29.48 16.21 3.36
CA MET A 558 -28.66 17.14 2.58
C MET A 558 -27.48 17.70 3.38
N ALA A 559 -26.39 18.02 2.67
CA ALA A 559 -25.22 18.67 3.25
C ALA A 559 -24.48 19.55 2.23
N VAL A 560 -24.08 20.76 2.65
CA VAL A 560 -23.13 21.61 1.91
C VAL A 560 -21.71 21.14 2.20
N LEU A 561 -20.95 20.80 1.15
CA LEU A 561 -19.60 20.26 1.30
C LEU A 561 -18.58 21.34 1.67
N GLU A 562 -17.56 20.94 2.44
CA GLU A 562 -16.44 21.83 2.77
C GLU A 562 -15.57 22.16 1.56
N ASP A 563 -15.30 21.23 0.65
CA ASP A 563 -14.54 21.47 -0.58
C ASP A 563 -15.03 20.50 -1.67
N THR A 564 -14.20 19.54 -2.09
CA THR A 564 -14.45 18.76 -3.32
C THR A 564 -14.65 17.26 -3.10
N ALA A 565 -14.37 16.75 -1.90
CA ALA A 565 -14.49 15.32 -1.61
C ALA A 565 -15.13 15.02 -0.24
N LEU A 566 -15.86 13.90 -0.19
CA LEU A 566 -16.60 13.43 0.97
C LEU A 566 -16.68 11.91 1.04
N ASN A 567 -16.89 11.40 2.25
CA ASN A 567 -17.49 10.09 2.52
C ASN A 567 -18.75 10.30 3.40
N CYS A 568 -19.86 9.62 3.14
CA CYS A 568 -21.05 9.74 3.99
C CYS A 568 -21.73 8.40 4.30
N TRP A 569 -22.43 8.38 5.43
CA TRP A 569 -23.23 7.28 5.93
C TRP A 569 -24.68 7.74 6.04
N ALA A 570 -25.59 6.85 5.68
CA ALA A 570 -27.00 7.19 5.63
C ALA A 570 -27.87 5.96 5.88
N SER A 571 -29.05 6.22 6.41
CA SER A 571 -30.13 5.25 6.56
C SER A 571 -31.32 5.65 5.69
N CYS A 572 -32.03 4.66 5.15
CA CYS A 572 -33.31 4.82 4.47
C CYS A 572 -34.21 3.62 4.78
N VAL A 573 -35.51 3.79 4.66
CA VAL A 573 -36.48 2.69 4.61
C VAL A 573 -36.47 2.12 3.19
N GLY A 574 -36.54 0.79 3.07
CA GLY A 574 -36.45 0.09 1.78
C GLY A 574 -35.01 -0.05 1.23
N LYS A 575 -34.91 -0.46 -0.04
CA LYS A 575 -33.64 -0.81 -0.72
C LYS A 575 -33.19 0.22 -1.77
N THR A 576 -33.80 1.40 -1.82
CA THR A 576 -33.52 2.38 -2.88
C THR A 576 -33.02 3.67 -2.27
N LEU A 577 -31.71 3.89 -2.35
CA LEU A 577 -31.08 5.16 -2.01
C LEU A 577 -30.30 5.66 -3.23
N LYS A 578 -30.50 6.93 -3.59
CA LYS A 578 -29.77 7.61 -4.67
C LYS A 578 -29.06 8.82 -4.10
N ALA A 579 -27.89 9.13 -4.65
CA ALA A 579 -27.14 10.34 -4.31
C ALA A 579 -27.17 11.31 -5.48
N PHE A 580 -27.36 12.58 -5.16
CA PHE A 580 -27.28 13.69 -6.11
C PHE A 580 -26.26 14.70 -5.59
N VAL A 581 -25.48 15.28 -6.50
CA VAL A 581 -24.62 16.41 -6.18
C VAL A 581 -24.97 17.57 -7.10
N ASN A 582 -25.34 18.71 -6.51
CA ASN A 582 -25.88 19.88 -7.20
C ASN A 582 -27.06 19.55 -8.13
N GLY A 583 -27.92 18.62 -7.69
CA GLY A 583 -29.10 18.20 -8.45
C GLY A 583 -28.84 17.19 -9.58
N GLU A 584 -27.58 16.90 -9.90
CA GLU A 584 -27.20 15.86 -10.86
C GLU A 584 -27.03 14.51 -10.17
N THR A 585 -27.43 13.42 -10.83
CA THR A 585 -27.18 12.07 -10.29
C THR A 585 -25.70 11.87 -10.10
N ALA A 586 -25.29 11.62 -8.86
CA ALA A 586 -23.90 11.46 -8.54
C ALA A 586 -23.40 10.12 -9.10
N VAL A 587 -22.30 10.18 -9.85
CA VAL A 587 -21.66 8.97 -10.40
C VAL A 587 -20.87 8.28 -9.29
N GLY A 588 -21.15 6.99 -9.07
CA GLY A 588 -20.55 6.16 -8.03
C GLY A 588 -21.56 5.12 -7.51
N SER A 589 -21.09 4.12 -6.75
CA SER A 589 -22.00 3.14 -6.15
C SER A 589 -22.55 3.63 -4.81
N VAL A 590 -23.89 3.74 -4.71
CA VAL A 590 -24.59 3.95 -3.44
C VAL A 590 -24.90 2.59 -2.81
N ARG A 591 -24.53 2.39 -1.54
CA ARG A 591 -24.86 1.17 -0.79
C ARG A 591 -26.13 1.37 0.02
N THR A 592 -26.98 0.35 0.05
CA THR A 592 -28.09 0.30 1.01
C THR A 592 -27.57 -0.16 2.38
N GLY A 593 -27.75 0.66 3.41
CA GLY A 593 -27.77 0.15 4.80
C GLY A 593 -26.46 0.17 5.59
N VAL A 594 -25.71 1.28 5.58
CA VAL A 594 -24.64 1.52 6.57
C VAL A 594 -25.12 2.61 7.53
N SER A 595 -25.97 2.27 8.49
CA SER A 595 -26.53 3.24 9.45
C SER A 595 -25.47 3.77 10.44
N SER A 596 -24.42 3.00 10.70
CA SER A 596 -23.30 3.38 11.58
C SER A 596 -22.06 3.81 10.79
N ARG A 597 -21.32 4.79 11.31
CA ARG A 597 -20.05 5.25 10.71
C ARG A 597 -18.96 4.19 10.90
N ASN A 598 -18.72 3.37 9.88
CA ASN A 598 -17.54 2.52 9.78
C ASN A 598 -16.46 3.27 8.99
N ILE A 599 -15.34 3.65 9.62
CA ILE A 599 -14.31 4.49 8.98
C ILE A 599 -13.58 3.84 7.81
N ARG A 600 -13.81 2.55 7.55
CA ARG A 600 -13.25 1.82 6.39
C ARG A 600 -14.21 1.75 5.20
N ASN A 601 -15.49 2.06 5.36
CA ASN A 601 -16.51 1.86 4.32
C ASN A 601 -17.68 2.83 4.50
N SER A 602 -18.25 3.36 3.43
CA SER A 602 -19.33 4.36 3.49
C SER A 602 -20.55 3.97 2.64
N THR A 603 -21.69 4.62 2.92
CA THR A 603 -22.90 4.50 2.07
C THR A 603 -22.63 5.08 0.69
N PHE A 604 -21.97 6.23 0.65
CA PHE A 604 -21.62 6.92 -0.58
C PHE A 604 -20.32 7.71 -0.37
N ARG A 605 -19.61 7.96 -1.47
CA ARG A 605 -18.43 8.80 -1.50
C ARG A 605 -18.40 9.57 -2.81
N TRP A 606 -17.77 10.73 -2.81
CA TRP A 606 -17.68 11.56 -4.00
C TRP A 606 -16.46 12.46 -3.92
N GLY A 607 -15.83 12.75 -5.04
CA GLY A 607 -14.57 13.50 -5.09
C GLY A 607 -14.30 14.23 -6.39
N ARG A 608 -15.36 14.54 -7.15
CA ARG A 608 -15.29 15.19 -8.48
C ARG A 608 -15.66 16.68 -8.41
N GLY A 609 -15.71 17.27 -7.20
CA GLY A 609 -16.07 18.66 -7.03
C GLY A 609 -15.02 19.60 -7.61
N ARG A 610 -15.47 20.76 -8.10
CA ARG A 610 -14.57 21.84 -8.52
C ARG A 610 -14.18 22.66 -7.29
N LEU A 611 -12.88 22.84 -7.08
CA LEU A 611 -12.35 23.52 -5.89
C LEU A 611 -12.94 24.92 -5.72
N GLY A 612 -13.47 25.24 -4.55
CA GLY A 612 -14.03 26.56 -4.27
C GLY A 612 -15.44 26.81 -4.82
N ASP A 613 -16.05 25.90 -5.58
CA ASP A 613 -17.48 26.00 -5.93
C ASP A 613 -18.33 25.35 -4.83
N ARG A 614 -19.55 25.85 -4.62
CA ARG A 614 -20.52 25.20 -3.72
C ARG A 614 -20.85 23.83 -4.28
N GLN A 615 -20.86 22.85 -3.39
CA GLN A 615 -21.31 21.50 -3.70
C GLN A 615 -22.36 21.13 -2.64
N ILE A 616 -23.53 20.67 -3.08
CA ILE A 616 -24.61 20.19 -2.20
C ILE A 616 -24.83 18.72 -2.49
N LEU A 617 -24.66 17.89 -1.46
CA LEU A 617 -25.09 16.50 -1.48
C LEU A 617 -26.57 16.43 -1.09
N GLU A 618 -27.34 15.65 -1.85
CA GLU A 618 -28.71 15.27 -1.51
C GLU A 618 -28.88 13.76 -1.65
N LEU A 619 -29.46 13.11 -0.64
CA LEU A 619 -29.79 11.68 -0.68
C LEU A 619 -31.30 11.48 -0.82
N VAL A 620 -31.73 10.73 -1.84
CA VAL A 620 -33.15 10.47 -2.11
C VAL A 620 -33.47 9.00 -1.84
N GLY A 621 -34.44 8.78 -0.97
CA GLY A 621 -34.98 7.49 -0.55
C GLY A 621 -36.08 7.69 0.48
N GLU A 622 -36.90 6.67 0.72
CA GLU A 622 -37.95 6.73 1.75
C GLU A 622 -37.28 6.96 3.13
N GLU A 623 -37.66 8.04 3.81
CA GLU A 623 -37.07 8.46 5.09
C GLU A 623 -35.53 8.50 5.08
N ALA A 624 -34.93 8.86 3.94
CA ALA A 624 -33.48 8.99 3.83
C ALA A 624 -32.96 10.05 4.80
N LYS A 625 -31.88 9.75 5.52
CA LYS A 625 -31.18 10.70 6.41
C LYS A 625 -29.69 10.40 6.47
N LEU A 626 -28.89 11.46 6.55
CA LEU A 626 -27.46 11.35 6.83
C LEU A 626 -27.25 10.98 8.30
N THR A 627 -26.49 9.92 8.57
CA THR A 627 -26.11 9.51 9.93
C THR A 627 -24.71 9.97 10.31
N ALA A 628 -23.85 10.16 9.30
CA ALA A 628 -22.59 10.87 9.42
C ALA A 628 -22.09 11.32 8.04
N ILE A 629 -21.21 12.32 8.02
CA ILE A 629 -20.44 12.71 6.84
C ILE A 629 -19.03 13.12 7.27
N ASP A 630 -18.05 12.70 6.47
CA ASP A 630 -16.68 13.13 6.54
C ASP A 630 -16.42 14.05 5.35
N LEU A 631 -16.20 15.32 5.63
CA LEU A 631 -15.87 16.34 4.63
C LEU A 631 -14.36 16.57 4.62
N LYS A 632 -13.75 16.52 3.44
CA LYS A 632 -12.30 16.65 3.28
C LYS A 632 -11.94 18.08 2.94
N VAL A 633 -11.26 18.75 3.88
CA VAL A 633 -10.87 20.14 3.80
C VAL A 633 -9.50 20.25 3.16
N VAL A 634 -9.43 20.95 2.02
CA VAL A 634 -8.17 21.09 1.28
C VAL A 634 -7.10 21.77 2.13
N ASN A 635 -5.88 21.21 2.09
CA ASN A 635 -4.74 21.77 2.80
C ASN A 635 -4.40 23.18 2.28
N GLY A 636 -3.92 24.05 3.18
CA GLY A 636 -3.58 25.43 2.82
C GLY A 636 -4.78 26.36 2.60
N ARG A 637 -6.01 25.87 2.80
CA ARG A 637 -7.23 26.69 2.77
C ARG A 637 -7.27 27.66 3.95
N ARG A 638 -7.68 28.90 3.69
CA ARG A 638 -7.88 29.97 4.67
C ARG A 638 -9.22 30.65 4.39
N PHE A 639 -9.94 31.07 5.42
CA PHE A 639 -11.18 31.83 5.27
C PHE A 639 -11.02 33.23 5.87
N TYR A 640 -11.36 34.24 5.09
CA TYR A 640 -11.42 35.64 5.48
C TYR A 640 -12.91 36.01 5.59
N PRO A 641 -13.54 35.83 6.76
CA PRO A 641 -14.94 36.21 6.95
C PRO A 641 -15.13 37.72 6.75
N SER A 642 -16.38 38.13 6.62
CA SER A 642 -16.78 39.54 6.47
C SER A 642 -16.30 40.44 7.63
N SER A 643 -15.98 39.86 8.78
CA SER A 643 -15.39 40.52 9.95
C SER A 643 -13.87 40.55 10.00
N HIS A 644 -13.19 39.92 9.06
CA HIS A 644 -11.73 39.85 9.09
C HIS A 644 -11.11 41.22 8.76
N PRO A 645 -10.14 41.72 9.56
CA PRO A 645 -9.59 43.07 9.38
C PRO A 645 -8.80 43.27 8.08
N ALA A 646 -8.33 42.18 7.47
CA ALA A 646 -7.67 42.23 6.15
C ALA A 646 -8.64 42.38 4.97
N LEU A 647 -9.96 42.27 5.20
CA LEU A 647 -10.97 42.52 4.19
C LEU A 647 -11.35 44.00 4.25
N GLU A 648 -10.90 44.77 3.26
CA GLU A 648 -11.10 46.22 3.20
C GLU A 648 -12.47 46.52 2.60
N HIS A 649 -13.35 47.13 3.39
CA HIS A 649 -14.74 47.39 2.97
C HIS A 649 -15.28 48.75 3.43
N ALA A 650 -14.41 49.72 3.73
CA ALA A 650 -14.77 51.11 4.04
C ALA A 650 -15.92 51.31 5.06
N GLY A 651 -16.11 50.38 6.01
CA GLY A 651 -17.18 50.46 7.02
C GLY A 651 -18.59 50.11 6.52
N LEU A 652 -18.71 49.37 5.42
CA LEU A 652 -19.99 48.83 4.93
C LEU A 652 -20.82 48.12 6.02
N ALA A 653 -22.15 48.18 5.87
CA ALA A 653 -23.11 47.67 6.83
C ALA A 653 -23.11 46.14 6.91
N LYS A 654 -23.34 45.62 8.12
CA LYS A 654 -23.41 44.19 8.42
C LYS A 654 -24.78 43.80 8.93
N GLU A 655 -25.25 42.64 8.51
CA GLU A 655 -26.48 42.00 9.00
C GLU A 655 -26.09 40.77 9.83
N GLU A 656 -26.80 40.51 10.94
CA GLU A 656 -26.68 39.25 11.66
C GLU A 656 -27.15 38.11 10.76
N TRP A 657 -26.38 37.02 10.71
CA TRP A 657 -26.65 35.93 9.79
C TRP A 657 -26.34 34.57 10.42
N SER A 658 -27.19 33.60 10.12
CA SER A 658 -26.95 32.20 10.46
C SER A 658 -27.33 31.32 9.27
N SER A 659 -26.53 30.29 9.03
CA SER A 659 -26.79 29.35 7.96
C SER A 659 -28.01 28.48 8.27
N ALA A 660 -28.95 28.40 7.33
CA ALA A 660 -30.05 27.43 7.38
C ALA A 660 -29.63 26.01 6.95
N TRP A 661 -28.47 25.86 6.31
CA TRP A 661 -27.92 24.58 5.81
C TRP A 661 -26.63 24.17 6.53
N GLY A 662 -26.37 24.84 7.64
CA GLY A 662 -25.24 24.65 8.55
C GLY A 662 -23.87 25.13 8.08
N ALA A 663 -23.63 25.64 6.86
CA ALA A 663 -22.27 25.89 6.37
C ALA A 663 -21.48 26.94 7.20
N PRO A 664 -20.15 26.77 7.40
CA PRO A 664 -19.38 27.54 8.37
C PRO A 664 -18.86 28.87 7.77
N TYR A 665 -19.77 29.81 7.51
CA TYR A 665 -19.42 31.10 6.88
C TYR A 665 -19.37 32.30 7.84
N GLY A 666 -19.56 32.07 9.15
CA GLY A 666 -19.55 33.10 10.19
C GLY A 666 -20.94 33.45 10.72
N GLU A 667 -21.02 34.52 11.50
CA GLU A 667 -22.24 35.00 12.18
C GLU A 667 -22.78 36.32 11.59
N ASP A 668 -22.07 36.88 10.61
CA ASP A 668 -22.44 38.14 9.95
C ASP A 668 -22.33 38.03 8.43
N VAL A 669 -23.09 38.88 7.74
CA VAL A 669 -22.99 39.07 6.30
C VAL A 669 -22.85 40.54 5.97
N LEU A 670 -21.93 40.85 5.06
CA LEU A 670 -21.65 42.21 4.63
C LEU A 670 -22.55 42.56 3.45
N VAL A 671 -23.36 43.61 3.58
CA VAL A 671 -24.18 44.11 2.48
C VAL A 671 -23.33 45.05 1.64
N VAL A 672 -23.10 44.68 0.38
CA VAL A 672 -22.34 45.46 -0.60
C VAL A 672 -23.33 46.20 -1.50
N PRO A 673 -23.50 47.54 -1.34
CA PRO A 673 -24.35 48.33 -2.22
C PRO A 673 -23.74 48.49 -3.61
N VAL A 674 -24.58 48.83 -4.59
CA VAL A 674 -24.14 49.15 -5.95
C VAL A 674 -23.14 50.31 -5.91
N GLY A 675 -22.02 50.16 -6.62
CA GLY A 675 -20.95 51.17 -6.70
C GLY A 675 -19.98 51.20 -5.51
N GLN A 676 -20.15 50.34 -4.50
CA GLN A 676 -19.18 50.13 -3.43
C GLN A 676 -18.34 48.87 -3.71
N THR A 677 -17.15 48.83 -3.11
CA THR A 677 -16.20 47.71 -3.32
C THR A 677 -15.70 47.12 -2.02
N VAL A 678 -15.36 45.83 -2.08
CA VAL A 678 -14.67 45.10 -1.02
C VAL A 678 -13.38 44.53 -1.58
N GLU A 679 -12.28 44.64 -0.85
CA GLU A 679 -10.95 44.21 -1.30
C GLU A 679 -10.24 43.29 -0.31
N LEU A 680 -9.50 42.33 -0.85
CA LEU A 680 -8.57 41.49 -0.10
C LEU A 680 -7.27 41.39 -0.88
N THR A 681 -6.14 41.65 -0.23
CA THR A 681 -4.83 41.29 -0.76
C THR A 681 -4.29 40.09 0.01
N ALA A 682 -4.11 38.95 -0.68
CA ALA A 682 -3.67 37.71 -0.04
C ALA A 682 -2.85 36.82 -0.99
N ALA A 683 -2.03 35.96 -0.39
CA ALA A 683 -1.27 34.95 -1.12
C ALA A 683 -2.14 33.73 -1.42
N ALA A 684 -2.21 33.33 -2.69
CA ALA A 684 -3.00 32.18 -3.13
C ALA A 684 -2.58 31.66 -4.50
N THR A 685 -3.01 30.45 -4.82
CA THR A 685 -3.14 29.95 -6.21
C THR A 685 -4.60 29.98 -6.67
N ASP A 686 -5.55 29.98 -5.73
CA ASP A 686 -6.98 29.92 -6.01
C ASP A 686 -7.75 30.70 -4.94
N PHE A 687 -8.87 31.32 -5.33
CA PHE A 687 -9.80 32.01 -4.45
C PHE A 687 -11.18 31.38 -4.53
N SER A 688 -12.01 31.56 -3.51
CA SER A 688 -13.45 31.30 -3.60
C SER A 688 -14.22 32.39 -2.88
N ILE A 689 -15.23 32.94 -3.56
CA ILE A 689 -16.04 34.03 -3.02
C ILE A 689 -17.30 33.44 -2.42
N ALA A 690 -17.51 33.61 -1.12
CA ALA A 690 -18.67 33.11 -0.40
C ALA A 690 -19.71 34.22 -0.22
N TYR A 691 -20.95 33.95 -0.60
CA TYR A 691 -22.05 34.91 -0.62
C TYR A 691 -23.40 34.22 -0.32
N VAL A 692 -24.45 35.00 -0.10
CA VAL A 692 -25.82 34.48 0.11
C VAL A 692 -26.68 34.82 -1.10
N ASP A 693 -27.26 33.79 -1.73
CA ASP A 693 -28.30 33.99 -2.75
C ASP A 693 -29.54 34.64 -2.11
N HIS A 694 -30.17 35.58 -2.80
CA HIS A 694 -31.37 36.27 -2.34
C HIS A 694 -32.28 36.63 -3.52
N ALA A 695 -33.61 36.57 -3.34
CA ALA A 695 -34.56 36.83 -4.44
C ALA A 695 -34.36 38.20 -5.13
N GLU A 696 -34.00 39.21 -4.33
CA GLU A 696 -33.68 40.58 -4.80
C GLU A 696 -32.16 40.83 -4.96
N GLY A 697 -31.35 39.78 -5.03
CA GLY A 697 -29.89 39.88 -5.15
C GLY A 697 -29.44 40.50 -6.47
N GLY A 698 -28.32 41.24 -6.43
CA GLY A 698 -27.68 41.80 -7.61
C GLY A 698 -26.77 40.83 -8.36
N THR A 699 -25.85 41.41 -9.12
CA THR A 699 -24.73 40.69 -9.74
C THR A 699 -23.44 41.05 -9.00
N LEU A 700 -22.68 40.02 -8.60
CA LEU A 700 -21.35 40.17 -8.00
C LEU A 700 -20.29 40.09 -9.09
N THR A 701 -19.54 41.17 -9.27
CA THR A 701 -18.39 41.24 -10.19
C THR A 701 -17.11 41.09 -9.37
N VAL A 702 -16.21 40.20 -9.82
CA VAL A 702 -14.96 39.86 -9.12
C VAL A 702 -13.78 40.12 -10.03
N LEU A 703 -12.89 41.00 -9.61
CA LEU A 703 -11.62 41.28 -10.27
C LEU A 703 -10.47 40.71 -9.46
N VAL A 704 -9.51 40.08 -10.13
CA VAL A 704 -8.22 39.68 -9.54
C VAL A 704 -7.13 40.44 -10.27
N ASP A 705 -6.33 41.19 -9.52
CA ASP A 705 -5.27 42.08 -10.03
C ASP A 705 -5.77 43.00 -11.16
N GLY A 706 -7.01 43.49 -11.03
CA GLY A 706 -7.65 44.41 -11.97
C GLY A 706 -8.28 43.75 -13.21
N GLN A 707 -8.20 42.42 -13.34
CA GLN A 707 -8.87 41.67 -14.42
C GLN A 707 -10.13 41.00 -13.90
N GLU A 708 -11.26 41.19 -14.60
CA GLU A 708 -12.50 40.48 -14.28
C GLU A 708 -12.31 38.97 -14.44
N GLN A 709 -12.56 38.22 -13.37
CA GLN A 709 -12.46 36.77 -13.34
C GLN A 709 -13.83 36.10 -13.24
N LEU A 710 -14.78 36.71 -12.53
CA LEU A 710 -16.13 36.18 -12.34
C LEU A 710 -17.16 37.30 -12.39
N ARG A 711 -18.35 36.93 -12.89
CA ARG A 711 -19.57 37.74 -12.86
C ARG A 711 -20.74 36.81 -12.51
N ILE A 712 -21.31 36.99 -11.32
CA ILE A 712 -22.19 35.99 -10.69
C ILE A 712 -23.54 36.63 -10.36
N ALA A 713 -24.63 36.07 -10.86
CA ALA A 713 -25.97 36.46 -10.39
C ALA A 713 -26.22 35.86 -9.00
N THR A 714 -26.60 36.68 -8.02
CA THR A 714 -26.84 36.23 -6.63
C THR A 714 -28.34 36.12 -6.31
N ASN A 715 -29.16 35.94 -7.35
CA ASN A 715 -30.60 35.75 -7.27
C ASN A 715 -31.03 34.44 -7.93
N VAL A 716 -30.13 33.45 -7.98
CA VAL A 716 -30.39 32.14 -8.56
C VAL A 716 -30.58 31.13 -7.42
N PRO A 717 -31.79 30.63 -7.18
CA PRO A 717 -32.01 29.64 -6.14
C PRO A 717 -31.46 28.27 -6.54
N PHE A 718 -31.06 27.47 -5.56
CA PHE A 718 -30.86 26.02 -5.72
C PHE A 718 -32.22 25.31 -5.72
N ALA A 719 -32.43 24.38 -6.64
CA ALA A 719 -33.62 23.52 -6.65
C ALA A 719 -33.25 22.12 -6.13
N ASP A 720 -33.90 21.67 -5.06
CA ASP A 720 -33.76 20.30 -4.54
C ASP A 720 -34.50 19.28 -5.42
N GLN A 721 -34.33 17.98 -5.17
CA GLN A 721 -35.02 16.94 -5.96
C GLN A 721 -36.55 16.94 -5.78
N ALA A 722 -37.08 17.59 -4.74
CA ALA A 722 -38.53 17.79 -4.57
C ALA A 722 -39.05 19.02 -5.34
N GLY A 723 -38.17 19.81 -5.96
CA GLY A 723 -38.49 21.01 -6.72
C GLY A 723 -38.63 22.26 -5.86
N ASN A 724 -38.30 22.23 -4.57
CA ASN A 724 -38.31 23.42 -3.74
C ASN A 724 -37.10 24.29 -4.08
N GLN A 725 -37.33 25.61 -4.12
CA GLN A 725 -36.30 26.60 -4.42
C GLN A 725 -35.73 27.21 -3.14
N HIS A 726 -34.41 27.23 -3.04
CA HIS A 726 -33.67 27.68 -1.87
C HIS A 726 -32.69 28.80 -2.25
N PHE A 727 -32.93 29.99 -1.72
CA PHE A 727 -31.97 31.09 -1.73
C PHE A 727 -31.09 30.92 -0.49
N MET A 728 -29.85 30.49 -0.67
CA MET A 728 -29.00 29.97 0.40
C MET A 728 -27.55 30.43 0.23
N GLU A 729 -26.72 30.11 1.21
CA GLU A 729 -25.29 30.35 1.08
C GLU A 729 -24.66 29.59 -0.09
N ASN A 730 -23.71 30.27 -0.74
CA ASN A 730 -23.11 29.83 -1.98
C ASN A 730 -21.66 30.29 -2.07
N ARG A 731 -20.92 29.67 -2.99
CA ARG A 731 -19.53 30.02 -3.25
C ARG A 731 -19.14 29.69 -4.68
N GLN A 732 -18.26 30.49 -5.25
CA GLN A 732 -17.73 30.30 -6.60
C GLN A 732 -16.21 30.47 -6.62
N GLY A 733 -15.51 29.50 -7.22
CA GLY A 733 -14.05 29.43 -7.26
C GLY A 733 -13.41 30.15 -8.45
N ILE A 734 -12.26 30.77 -8.21
CA ILE A 734 -11.30 31.32 -9.17
C ILE A 734 -10.03 30.47 -9.07
N ARG A 735 -9.56 29.89 -10.17
CA ARG A 735 -8.56 28.82 -10.13
C ARG A 735 -7.37 29.06 -11.04
N GLY A 736 -6.25 28.40 -10.72
CA GLY A 736 -5.08 28.33 -11.59
C GLY A 736 -4.33 29.65 -11.71
N LEU A 737 -4.36 30.47 -10.66
CA LEU A 737 -3.49 31.64 -10.57
C LEU A 737 -2.07 31.17 -10.23
N PRO A 738 -1.02 31.80 -10.79
CA PRO A 738 0.35 31.55 -10.35
C PRO A 738 0.49 31.96 -8.89
N PHE A 739 1.12 31.13 -8.05
CA PHE A 739 1.21 31.44 -6.62
C PHE A 739 1.90 32.79 -6.36
N GLY A 740 1.18 33.68 -5.67
CA GLY A 740 1.69 34.97 -5.24
C GLY A 740 0.63 35.81 -4.54
N LEU A 741 0.97 37.07 -4.25
CA LEU A 741 0.07 38.08 -3.71
C LEU A 741 -0.85 38.60 -4.81
N HIS A 742 -2.15 38.37 -4.65
CA HIS A 742 -3.20 38.87 -5.52
C HIS A 742 -4.10 39.83 -4.77
N THR A 743 -4.62 40.84 -5.48
CA THR A 743 -5.65 41.74 -4.97
C THR A 743 -6.98 41.36 -5.60
N VAL A 744 -7.90 40.86 -4.78
CA VAL A 744 -9.26 40.53 -5.16
C VAL A 744 -10.15 41.71 -4.82
N ARG A 745 -10.86 42.26 -5.82
CA ARG A 745 -11.84 43.33 -5.66
C ARG A 745 -13.22 42.83 -6.05
N LEU A 746 -14.19 43.04 -5.18
CA LEU A 746 -15.59 42.65 -5.33
C LEU A 746 -16.46 43.89 -5.46
N ALA A 747 -17.45 43.87 -6.35
CA ALA A 747 -18.42 44.96 -6.52
C ALA A 747 -19.82 44.41 -6.82
N ALA A 748 -20.85 45.15 -6.39
CA ALA A 748 -22.25 44.83 -6.70
C ALA A 748 -22.76 45.65 -7.89
N GLU A 749 -23.53 45.02 -8.77
CA GLU A 749 -24.20 45.62 -9.93
C GLU A 749 -25.71 45.36 -9.90
N GLY A 750 -26.50 46.35 -10.32
CA GLY A 750 -27.96 46.28 -10.38
C GLY A 750 -28.64 46.41 -9.01
N ASN A 751 -28.39 45.47 -8.11
CA ASN A 751 -28.91 45.44 -6.73
C ASN A 751 -27.78 45.11 -5.72
N PRO A 752 -28.00 45.30 -4.41
CA PRO A 752 -27.03 44.90 -3.39
C PRO A 752 -26.72 43.38 -3.39
N VAL A 753 -25.50 43.04 -2.96
CA VAL A 753 -25.05 41.66 -2.78
C VAL A 753 -24.69 41.42 -1.31
N ARG A 754 -24.97 40.20 -0.81
CA ARG A 754 -24.65 39.77 0.56
C ARG A 754 -23.41 38.89 0.56
N LEU A 755 -22.29 39.43 1.05
CA LEU A 755 -20.98 38.78 1.06
C LEU A 755 -20.68 38.17 2.43
N LEU A 756 -20.35 36.87 2.44
CA LEU A 756 -19.95 36.15 3.65
C LEU A 756 -18.44 36.23 3.89
N GLY A 757 -17.66 36.21 2.82
CA GLY A 757 -16.20 36.30 2.91
C GLY A 757 -15.49 35.72 1.69
N ILE A 758 -14.18 35.55 1.82
CA ILE A 758 -13.31 35.04 0.76
C ILE A 758 -12.46 33.89 1.30
N TYR A 759 -12.43 32.76 0.59
CA TYR A 759 -11.45 31.71 0.82
C TYR A 759 -10.22 31.92 -0.06
N THR A 760 -9.06 31.59 0.48
CA THR A 760 -7.83 31.43 -0.29
C THR A 760 -7.33 30.01 -0.18
N TYR A 761 -6.69 29.52 -1.23
CA TYR A 761 -6.09 28.21 -1.28
C TYR A 761 -4.64 28.33 -1.77
N ASP A 762 -3.76 27.52 -1.19
CA ASP A 762 -2.44 27.21 -1.74
C ASP A 762 -2.45 25.75 -2.20
N THR A 763 -2.65 25.56 -3.51
CA THR A 763 -2.86 24.24 -4.10
C THR A 763 -1.57 23.60 -4.57
N ARG A 764 -0.41 24.24 -4.39
CA ARG A 764 0.88 23.71 -4.84
C ARG A 764 1.18 22.36 -4.20
N ALA A 765 1.61 21.41 -5.02
CA ALA A 765 1.84 20.03 -4.59
C ALA A 765 3.23 19.80 -3.98
N ASN A 766 4.26 20.48 -4.51
CA ASN A 766 5.66 20.28 -4.18
C ASN A 766 6.32 21.59 -3.70
N LEU A 767 6.09 21.94 -2.43
CA LEU A 767 6.68 23.14 -1.82
C LEU A 767 8.21 23.07 -1.70
N GLN A 768 8.83 21.88 -1.82
CA GLN A 768 10.28 21.74 -1.73
C GLN A 768 11.01 22.27 -2.97
N GLN A 769 10.31 22.42 -4.10
CA GLN A 769 10.85 22.97 -5.33
C GLN A 769 10.26 24.35 -5.68
N GLU A 770 9.63 25.02 -4.71
CA GLU A 770 9.14 26.39 -4.93
C GLU A 770 10.31 27.35 -5.19
N ARG A 771 10.06 28.39 -5.99
CA ARG A 771 11.08 29.39 -6.29
C ARG A 771 11.30 30.29 -5.08
N ARG A 772 12.55 30.33 -4.61
CA ARG A 772 12.97 31.10 -3.42
C ARG A 772 14.16 31.98 -3.77
N VAL A 773 14.06 33.28 -3.48
CA VAL A 773 15.16 34.24 -3.60
C VAL A 773 15.36 34.89 -2.24
N ALA A 774 16.55 34.75 -1.66
CA ALA A 774 16.87 35.32 -0.35
C ALA A 774 18.08 36.25 -0.47
N GLY A 775 18.13 37.28 0.37
CA GLY A 775 19.23 38.22 0.38
C GLY A 775 19.11 39.25 1.51
N LEU A 776 19.99 40.24 1.47
CA LEU A 776 19.95 41.41 2.33
C LEU A 776 19.45 42.61 1.52
N ALA A 777 18.76 43.53 2.17
CA ALA A 777 18.34 44.79 1.57
C ALA A 777 18.32 45.91 2.61
N ALA A 778 18.48 47.16 2.15
CA ALA A 778 18.25 48.36 2.93
C ALA A 778 16.97 49.10 2.51
N ALA A 779 16.47 49.99 3.36
CA ALA A 779 15.33 50.83 3.02
C ALA A 779 15.63 51.72 1.80
N GLY A 780 14.69 51.76 0.85
CA GLY A 780 14.83 52.43 -0.44
C GLY A 780 15.50 51.57 -1.52
N GLU A 781 16.12 50.45 -1.16
CA GLU A 781 16.74 49.54 -2.12
C GLU A 781 15.67 48.80 -2.93
N THR A 782 15.92 48.66 -4.24
CA THR A 782 15.06 47.90 -5.14
C THR A 782 15.82 46.69 -5.67
N ILE A 783 15.26 45.52 -5.45
CA ILE A 783 15.80 44.26 -5.96
C ILE A 783 14.99 43.85 -7.19
N VAL A 784 15.69 43.46 -8.25
CA VAL A 784 15.12 42.98 -9.50
C VAL A 784 15.24 41.46 -9.55
N PHE A 785 14.19 40.78 -10.00
CA PHE A 785 14.13 39.33 -10.13
C PHE A 785 14.32 38.93 -11.60
N GLU A 786 15.35 38.13 -11.88
CA GLU A 786 15.61 37.58 -13.21
C GLU A 786 15.68 36.04 -13.17
N PRO A 787 14.77 35.31 -13.85
CA PRO A 787 13.58 35.81 -14.56
C PRO A 787 12.56 36.46 -13.60
N PRO A 788 11.57 37.25 -14.05
CA PRO A 788 10.49 37.71 -13.17
C PRO A 788 9.72 36.54 -12.55
N PHE A 789 9.10 36.75 -11.38
CA PHE A 789 8.08 35.82 -10.87
C PHE A 789 6.83 35.89 -11.77
N ARG A 790 5.99 34.85 -11.75
CA ARG A 790 4.72 34.81 -12.50
C ARG A 790 3.62 35.67 -11.86
N ALA A 791 3.71 35.92 -10.56
CA ALA A 791 2.85 36.80 -9.77
C ALA A 791 3.70 37.69 -8.86
N ARG A 792 3.09 38.64 -8.14
CA ARG A 792 3.77 39.37 -7.07
C ARG A 792 4.25 38.38 -6.01
N PRO A 793 5.55 38.23 -5.74
CA PRO A 793 6.02 37.25 -4.78
C PRO A 793 5.59 37.59 -3.35
N VAL A 794 5.49 36.57 -2.49
CA VAL A 794 5.38 36.77 -1.04
C VAL A 794 6.76 37.14 -0.50
N ILE A 795 6.88 38.31 0.12
CA ILE A 795 8.14 38.80 0.68
C ILE A 795 8.10 38.70 2.21
N LEU A 796 8.92 37.81 2.77
CA LEU A 796 9.15 37.73 4.21
C LEU A 796 10.39 38.55 4.56
N CYS A 797 10.26 39.53 5.45
CA CYS A 797 11.36 40.39 5.88
C CYS A 797 11.74 40.12 7.34
N SER A 798 13.02 40.32 7.69
CA SER A 798 13.54 40.29 9.06
C SER A 798 14.23 41.61 9.45
N ASP A 799 14.57 41.76 10.72
CA ASP A 799 15.43 42.85 11.23
C ASP A 799 14.93 44.27 10.96
N GLY A 800 13.60 44.45 10.95
CA GLY A 800 12.96 45.75 10.72
C GLY A 800 12.88 46.17 9.25
N LEU A 801 13.35 45.34 8.31
CA LEU A 801 13.08 45.48 6.89
C LEU A 801 11.58 45.28 6.62
N GLN A 802 11.04 46.03 5.68
CA GLN A 802 9.63 45.96 5.30
C GLN A 802 9.49 45.93 3.77
N ALA A 803 8.49 45.19 3.28
CA ALA A 803 8.10 45.19 1.87
C ALA A 803 6.60 45.51 1.78
N PRO A 804 6.22 46.80 1.69
CA PRO A 804 4.82 47.19 1.53
C PRO A 804 4.23 46.53 0.28
N PRO A 805 3.01 45.96 0.31
CA PRO A 805 2.41 45.27 -0.85
C PRO A 805 2.37 46.13 -2.13
N ALA A 806 2.20 47.45 -1.99
CA ALA A 806 2.22 48.40 -3.09
C ALA A 806 3.56 48.47 -3.83
N ASN A 807 4.67 48.08 -3.18
CA ASN A 807 6.03 48.10 -3.72
C ASN A 807 6.46 46.76 -4.33
N ILE A 808 5.61 45.73 -4.25
CA ILE A 808 5.93 44.40 -4.76
C ILE A 808 5.39 44.27 -6.19
N ARG A 809 6.26 43.87 -7.12
CA ARG A 809 5.96 43.56 -8.52
C ARG A 809 6.53 42.19 -8.86
N PRO A 810 6.01 41.50 -9.89
CA PRO A 810 6.58 40.23 -10.34
C PRO A 810 8.08 40.32 -10.66
N GLU A 811 8.53 41.44 -11.22
CA GLU A 811 9.90 41.71 -11.65
C GLU A 811 10.77 42.39 -10.59
N SER A 812 10.20 42.96 -9.53
CA SER A 812 10.98 43.72 -8.54
C SER A 812 10.27 43.95 -7.21
N VAL A 813 11.04 44.25 -6.17
CA VAL A 813 10.52 44.77 -4.89
C VAL A 813 11.36 45.94 -4.40
N THR A 814 10.70 47.02 -3.97
CA THR A 814 11.35 48.15 -3.28
C THR A 814 11.09 48.08 -1.78
N PHE A 815 12.15 47.98 -0.99
CA PHE A 815 12.07 47.82 0.46
C PHE A 815 11.94 49.15 1.21
N ALA A 816 11.37 49.09 2.41
CA ALA A 816 11.22 50.18 3.36
C ALA A 816 11.71 49.74 4.76
N GLY A 817 11.62 50.63 5.76
CA GLY A 817 11.98 50.30 7.15
C GLY A 817 13.47 50.46 7.45
N GLN A 818 14.11 49.40 7.92
CA GLN A 818 15.55 49.32 8.23
C GLN A 818 16.26 48.30 7.33
N ALA A 819 17.58 48.23 7.40
CA ALA A 819 18.32 47.17 6.72
C ALA A 819 18.10 45.82 7.40
N GLY A 820 17.93 44.78 6.61
CA GLY A 820 17.66 43.42 7.11
C GLY A 820 17.74 42.38 6.02
N SER A 821 17.21 41.19 6.29
CA SER A 821 17.12 40.12 5.29
C SER A 821 15.71 39.97 4.73
N PHE A 822 15.62 39.45 3.51
CA PHE A 822 14.36 39.09 2.89
C PHE A 822 14.39 37.68 2.30
N LEU A 823 13.21 37.08 2.18
CA LEU A 823 12.94 35.88 1.40
C LEU A 823 11.71 36.13 0.52
N ALA A 824 11.91 36.15 -0.79
CA ALA A 824 10.86 36.16 -1.79
C ALA A 824 10.48 34.72 -2.17
N ILE A 825 9.17 34.42 -2.16
CA ILE A 825 8.60 33.12 -2.50
C ILE A 825 7.55 33.29 -3.58
N GLY A 826 7.60 32.48 -4.64
CA GLY A 826 6.67 32.56 -5.77
C GLY A 826 6.88 31.43 -6.78
N GLU A 827 6.32 31.61 -7.97
CA GLU A 827 6.59 30.78 -9.17
C GLU A 827 7.42 31.51 -10.21
#